data_AF-A0A540W1N9-F1
#
_entry.id   AF-A0A540W1N9-F1
#
_cell.length_a   1.000
_cell.length_b   1.000
_cell.length_c   1.000
_cell.angle_alpha   90.00
_cell.angle_beta   90.00
_cell.angle_gamma   90.00
#
_symmetry.space_group_name_H-M   'P 1'
#
loop_
_entity.id
_entity.type
_entity.pdbx_description
1 polymer ?
#
loop_
_entity_poly.entity_id
_entity_poly.type
_entity_poly.pdbx_seq_one_letter_code
_entity_poly.pdbx_strand_id
1 'polypeptide(L)'
;MVIRLLGPVELRTADGEPAELAGAQRRAVLALLALRSERVVPIERFFELLWGDEPPARARAALQGHVAALRKVLTGSPFELRTRAPGYLLTGATELIDVRRFEALAATAVEESDDAAAVALLEQALGLWSGAALADLPDTELRRALVDQLDAARTTVLTAWAERRLRLGSAAVAVPALEQSVRANGLREPVVALLMRALQQAGRLSDALAVYHHARERLAGELGVVPGAQLQAALAEVLGGGPADGRVPAQRRRPEPERPAPPGDGPSAVEEPAPVMPRQLPRQPAGFVGRCAESEWLDRECGPERTGDGLALVVGPAGAGKSATVIRWAHAVADGFPDGQLFVDLRGFDPAGPVDPVEVLGRFLKALGMPEAAIAQDGAGRAAQYRAATEPRCLLVVLDNARSAEQVAELLPAGAGSAAVVTSRNTLEDLVVTEGAALLRLAALPGDDALRLLERSLAPERVRAEEAAARQLTALCDQLPLALRIAASRLAARPNWTIADLVTELSDERTRLLTLDTHGAVSIRTALWLTYRHLSLPAGQLLTLLAAHPGSEVDAYAGAALLGTDLPTARGALGELAAYHLLSESTPGRYSRHDLIRLFGMELFADQPEQVRRRSTERLLDYYQEAVRQCGDHVDPGQDAYGPRAHPPRAVPQPADARAALTWFIAEEPTIRALVATAADQDPERAWRLALQASGLYYAASRLIDWLSCLRSGLRAAERTGPQWAVSMLESTIANALIGVERIVEAVELCTIAVDRTSAADGFPHVRAQATLALAEAVLGNTAKAGQLVDRALELARRGGRSEQLASALGYAGAVSAMAGDPTTGLARVREARTLLADHPAATIHAWALMTEAQSLQALGCHESSEQAWIRLLTTCREAGFLHLHAIAEQSYANFLLGLGREAEAAEHLRSAILLHRSHGHLAVAVTDLLAKVEQSLES
;
A
#
# COMPACT_ATOMS: atom_id res chain seq x y z
N MET A 1 46.20 22.84 30.32
CA MET A 1 45.36 22.49 29.15
C MET A 1 44.52 21.27 29.50
N VAL A 2 43.29 21.20 29.02
CA VAL A 2 42.33 20.10 29.28
C VAL A 2 41.85 19.55 27.94
N ILE A 3 41.78 18.21 27.81
CA ILE A 3 41.22 17.53 26.64
C ILE A 3 39.77 17.14 26.96
N ARG A 4 38.83 17.55 26.10
CA ARG A 4 37.42 17.18 26.21
C ARG A 4 37.01 16.26 25.07
N LEU A 5 36.44 15.11 25.41
CA LEU A 5 35.96 14.06 24.51
C LEU A 5 34.51 13.67 24.79
N LEU A 6 33.95 14.03 25.95
CA LEU A 6 32.56 13.79 26.36
C LEU A 6 31.60 14.82 25.74
N GLY A 7 31.80 15.09 24.45
CA GLY A 7 31.14 16.12 23.65
C GLY A 7 31.89 16.34 22.33
N PRO A 8 31.80 17.54 21.73
CA PRO A 8 32.74 18.03 20.72
C PRO A 8 34.19 17.86 21.19
N VAL A 9 35.10 17.46 20.28
CA VAL A 9 36.50 17.21 20.67
C VAL A 9 37.27 18.52 20.73
N GLU A 10 37.53 18.96 21.96
CA GLU A 10 38.17 20.23 22.27
C GLU A 10 39.48 20.04 23.03
N LEU A 11 40.44 20.92 22.77
CA LEU A 11 41.59 21.15 23.64
C LEU A 11 41.45 22.56 24.19
N ARG A 12 41.42 22.72 25.51
CA ARG A 12 41.25 24.04 26.16
C ARG A 12 42.49 24.44 26.93
N THR A 13 42.83 25.72 26.96
CA THR A 13 43.94 26.26 27.76
C THR A 13 43.61 26.23 29.26
N ALA A 14 44.57 26.58 30.12
CA ALA A 14 44.33 26.67 31.57
C ALA A 14 43.26 27.73 31.90
N ASP A 15 43.18 28.79 31.10
CA ASP A 15 42.19 29.87 31.22
C ASP A 15 40.82 29.52 30.60
N GLY A 16 40.69 28.31 30.02
CA GLY A 16 39.43 27.81 29.47
C GLY A 16 39.16 28.18 28.01
N GLU A 17 40.07 28.86 27.31
CA GLU A 17 39.93 29.20 25.88
C GLU A 17 40.19 27.99 24.97
N PRO A 18 39.43 27.81 23.86
CA PRO A 18 39.63 26.72 22.92
C PRO A 18 40.91 26.92 22.09
N ALA A 19 41.77 25.90 22.06
CA ALA A 19 42.92 25.85 21.17
C ALA A 19 42.49 25.40 19.76
N GLU A 20 43.09 25.99 18.73
CA GLU A 20 42.68 25.76 17.34
C GLU A 20 43.07 24.35 16.86
N LEU A 21 42.09 23.43 16.84
CA LEU A 21 42.20 22.11 16.22
C LEU A 21 41.46 22.10 14.89
N ALA A 22 42.11 22.58 13.83
CA ALA A 22 41.51 22.60 12.49
C ALA A 22 41.40 21.19 11.87
N GLY A 23 40.16 20.75 11.63
CA GLY A 23 39.82 19.55 10.86
C GLY A 23 39.41 18.32 11.69
N ALA A 24 38.33 17.65 11.27
CA ALA A 24 37.75 16.46 11.92
C ALA A 24 38.76 15.30 12.06
N GLN A 25 39.60 15.09 11.05
CA GLN A 25 40.64 14.05 11.08
C GLN A 25 41.70 14.30 12.18
N ARG A 26 42.08 15.56 12.43
CA ARG A 26 43.05 15.88 13.49
C ARG A 26 42.44 15.68 14.89
N ARG A 27 41.17 16.05 15.06
CA ARG A 27 40.39 15.78 16.28
C ARG A 27 40.25 14.28 16.54
N ALA A 28 40.02 13.49 15.49
CA ALA A 28 39.96 12.03 15.58
C ALA A 28 41.28 11.41 16.07
N VAL A 29 42.43 11.88 15.55
CA VAL A 29 43.75 11.42 16.03
C VAL A 29 43.94 11.74 17.52
N LEU A 30 43.63 12.97 17.95
CA LEU A 30 43.72 13.37 19.37
C LEU A 30 42.79 12.53 20.26
N ALA A 31 41.55 12.33 19.83
CA ALA A 31 40.56 11.57 20.58
C ALA A 31 41.00 10.12 20.81
N LEU A 32 41.48 9.43 19.78
CA LEU A 32 41.95 8.05 19.91
C LEU A 32 43.16 7.93 20.84
N LEU A 33 44.10 8.88 20.75
CA LEU A 33 45.26 8.96 21.62
C LEU A 33 44.88 9.23 23.08
N ALA A 34 43.92 10.12 23.33
CA ALA A 34 43.49 10.47 24.68
C ALA A 34 42.64 9.35 25.33
N LEU A 35 41.76 8.67 24.57
CA LEU A 35 41.03 7.47 25.04
C LEU A 35 41.97 6.31 25.38
N ARG A 36 43.16 6.27 24.76
CA ARG A 36 44.21 5.30 25.01
C ARG A 36 45.46 5.96 25.63
N SER A 37 45.27 7.01 26.44
CA SER A 37 46.38 7.67 27.14
C SER A 37 47.25 6.64 27.87
N GLU A 38 48.57 6.86 27.87
CA GLU A 38 49.58 5.94 28.41
C GLU A 38 49.71 4.59 27.66
N ARG A 39 49.02 4.40 26.52
CA ARG A 39 49.13 3.20 25.67
C ARG A 39 49.47 3.54 24.23
N VAL A 40 50.26 2.68 23.59
CA VAL A 40 50.61 2.82 22.18
C VAL A 40 49.38 2.47 21.33
N VAL A 41 48.99 3.38 20.44
CA VAL A 41 47.95 3.17 19.43
C VAL A 41 48.64 2.80 18.10
N PRO A 42 48.39 1.61 17.55
CA PRO A 42 48.91 1.20 16.24
C PRO A 42 48.41 2.11 15.10
N ILE A 43 49.18 2.22 14.01
CA ILE A 43 48.85 3.07 12.86
C ILE A 43 47.54 2.65 12.20
N GLU A 44 47.30 1.35 12.13
CA GLU A 44 46.13 0.71 11.53
C GLU A 44 44.85 1.19 12.21
N ARG A 45 44.87 1.36 13.54
CA ARG A 45 43.71 1.85 14.31
C ARG A 45 43.36 3.30 14.01
N PHE A 46 44.35 4.12 13.63
CA PHE A 46 44.07 5.47 13.13
C PHE A 46 43.43 5.41 11.75
N PHE A 47 43.80 4.45 10.89
CA PHE A 47 43.22 4.34 9.55
C PHE A 47 41.73 3.99 9.63
N GLU A 48 41.40 3.01 10.46
CA GLU A 48 40.00 2.62 10.73
C GLU A 48 39.16 3.80 11.24
N LEU A 49 39.71 4.66 12.11
CA LEU A 49 38.96 5.80 12.65
C LEU A 49 38.83 6.96 11.65
N LEU A 50 39.86 7.20 10.85
CA LEU A 50 39.94 8.36 9.95
C LEU A 50 39.26 8.14 8.60
N TRP A 51 39.30 6.91 8.09
CA TRP A 51 38.90 6.58 6.71
C TRP A 51 38.06 5.31 6.59
N GLY A 52 37.88 4.52 7.66
CA GLY A 52 37.14 3.25 7.57
C GLY A 52 37.82 2.26 6.61
N ASP A 53 37.02 1.67 5.70
CA ASP A 53 37.48 0.64 4.75
C ASP A 53 38.21 1.20 3.52
N GLU A 54 38.19 2.52 3.31
CA GLU A 54 38.77 3.17 2.12
C GLU A 54 39.89 4.17 2.47
N PRO A 55 41.04 3.72 3.02
CA PRO A 55 42.17 4.60 3.28
C PRO A 55 42.80 5.11 1.97
N PRO A 56 43.15 6.41 1.88
CA PRO A 56 43.79 6.95 0.69
C PRO A 56 45.18 6.35 0.47
N ALA A 57 45.65 6.31 -0.79
CA ALA A 57 46.95 5.74 -1.15
C ALA A 57 48.16 6.31 -0.37
N ARG A 58 48.03 7.53 0.20
CA ARG A 58 49.04 8.19 1.05
C ARG A 58 48.59 8.36 2.51
N ALA A 59 47.76 7.45 3.04
CA ALA A 59 47.21 7.50 4.41
C ALA A 59 48.29 7.66 5.50
N ARG A 60 49.43 6.97 5.37
CA ARG A 60 50.54 7.07 6.34
C ARG A 60 51.14 8.47 6.39
N ALA A 61 51.32 9.12 5.23
CA ALA A 61 51.84 10.49 5.15
C ALA A 61 50.82 11.52 5.69
N ALA A 62 49.53 11.33 5.40
CA ALA A 62 48.46 12.16 5.95
C ALA A 62 48.38 12.07 7.48
N LEU A 63 48.48 10.86 8.05
CA LEU A 63 48.52 10.64 9.50
C LEU A 63 49.74 11.33 10.14
N GLN A 64 50.92 11.20 9.54
CA GLN A 64 52.13 11.89 10.02
C GLN A 64 51.96 13.41 10.04
N GLY A 65 51.29 13.99 9.02
CA GLY A 65 50.94 15.41 8.98
C GLY A 65 50.04 15.84 10.14
N HIS A 66 48.99 15.07 10.44
CA HIS A 66 48.12 15.34 11.58
C HIS A 66 48.84 15.22 12.93
N VAL A 67 49.71 14.22 13.09
CA VAL A 67 50.54 14.04 14.30
C VAL A 67 51.54 15.18 14.48
N ALA A 68 52.19 15.65 13.41
CA ALA A 68 53.12 16.78 13.47
C ALA A 68 52.41 18.07 13.89
N ALA A 69 51.21 18.33 13.36
CA ALA A 69 50.39 19.47 13.76
C ALA A 69 49.97 19.38 15.23
N LEU A 70 49.55 18.20 15.71
CA LEU A 70 49.19 18.00 17.12
C LEU A 70 50.38 18.22 18.06
N ARG A 71 51.59 17.77 17.71
CA ARG A 71 52.80 18.04 18.51
C ARG A 71 53.04 19.53 18.73
N LYS A 72 52.84 20.33 17.68
CA LYS A 72 52.98 21.79 17.76
C LYS A 72 51.96 22.40 18.72
N VAL A 73 50.71 21.95 18.66
CA VAL A 73 49.62 22.44 19.53
C VAL A 73 49.81 22.02 20.99
N LEU A 74 50.35 20.81 21.24
CA LEU A 74 50.60 20.29 22.58
C LEU A 74 51.91 20.80 23.22
N THR A 75 52.70 21.61 22.51
CA THR A 75 53.96 22.14 23.03
C THR A 75 53.69 23.07 24.22
N GLY A 76 54.34 22.83 25.36
CA GLY A 76 54.09 23.57 26.61
C GLY A 76 52.83 23.14 27.37
N SER A 77 52.15 22.10 26.90
CA SER A 77 51.04 21.45 27.61
C SER A 77 51.56 20.33 28.53
N PRO A 78 50.74 19.83 29.47
CA PRO A 78 51.08 18.68 30.30
C PRO A 78 50.98 17.33 29.55
N PHE A 79 50.77 17.34 28.23
CA PHE A 79 50.68 16.16 27.38
C PHE A 79 51.85 16.12 26.38
N GLU A 80 52.44 14.93 26.21
CA GLU A 80 53.55 14.68 25.31
C GLU A 80 53.19 13.57 24.31
N LEU A 81 53.34 13.85 23.00
CA LEU A 81 53.00 12.91 21.92
C LEU A 81 54.26 12.26 21.32
N ARG A 82 54.54 11.02 21.74
CA ARG A 82 55.72 10.23 21.35
C ARG A 82 55.42 9.27 20.20
N THR A 83 56.40 9.08 19.30
CA THR A 83 56.36 7.98 18.32
C THR A 83 56.96 6.74 18.98
N ARG A 84 56.21 5.64 19.06
CA ARG A 84 56.67 4.35 19.59
C ARG A 84 56.08 3.23 18.76
N ALA A 85 56.93 2.47 18.07
CA ALA A 85 56.48 1.39 17.18
C ALA A 85 55.55 0.40 17.92
N PRO A 86 54.43 -0.04 17.29
CA PRO A 86 54.04 0.19 15.89
C PRO A 86 53.26 1.49 15.60
N GLY A 87 53.17 2.46 16.52
CA GLY A 87 52.44 3.71 16.26
C GLY A 87 52.79 4.90 17.16
N TYR A 88 51.77 5.49 17.80
CA TYR A 88 51.89 6.74 18.56
C TYR A 88 51.33 6.60 19.97
N LEU A 89 51.89 7.36 20.91
CA LEU A 89 51.56 7.32 22.33
C LEU A 89 51.41 8.75 22.86
N LEU A 90 50.32 9.02 23.56
CA LEU A 90 50.13 10.25 24.33
C LEU A 90 50.37 9.95 25.81
N THR A 91 51.32 10.65 26.43
CA THR A 91 51.63 10.56 27.86
C THR A 91 51.38 11.89 28.55
N GLY A 92 50.97 11.91 29.82
CA GLY A 92 50.77 13.16 30.55
C GLY A 92 49.78 13.08 31.71
N ALA A 93 49.30 14.26 32.12
CA ALA A 93 48.30 14.44 33.19
C ALA A 93 46.92 13.88 32.80
N THR A 94 46.66 12.62 33.13
CA THR A 94 45.42 11.91 32.76
C THR A 94 44.18 12.54 33.40
N GLU A 95 44.30 13.16 34.56
CA GLU A 95 43.24 13.90 35.26
C GLU A 95 42.70 15.12 34.48
N LEU A 96 43.47 15.60 33.49
CA LEU A 96 43.09 16.68 32.58
C LEU A 96 42.43 16.16 31.30
N ILE A 97 42.14 14.86 31.21
CA ILE A 97 41.30 14.26 30.17
C ILE A 97 39.93 13.96 30.80
N ASP A 98 38.88 14.57 30.28
CA ASP A 98 37.53 14.48 30.86
C ASP A 98 37.01 13.04 30.99
N VAL A 99 37.29 12.16 30.04
CA VAL A 99 36.94 10.72 30.12
C VAL A 99 37.63 10.04 31.30
N ARG A 100 38.90 10.33 31.55
CA ARG A 100 39.65 9.74 32.67
C ARG A 100 39.19 10.30 34.01
N ARG A 101 38.89 11.59 34.04
CA ARG A 101 38.29 12.23 35.22
C ARG A 101 36.89 11.67 35.51
N PHE A 102 36.09 11.43 34.49
CA PHE A 102 34.78 10.78 34.59
C PHE A 102 34.91 9.36 35.18
N GLU A 103 35.82 8.54 34.64
CA GLU A 103 36.10 7.20 35.16
C GLU A 103 36.56 7.23 36.62
N ALA A 104 37.44 8.16 37.00
CA ALA A 104 37.94 8.31 38.36
C ALA A 104 36.84 8.73 39.35
N LEU A 105 36.03 9.73 39.00
CA LEU A 105 34.89 10.18 39.81
C LEU A 105 33.86 9.06 40.00
N ALA A 106 33.57 8.31 38.93
CA ALA A 106 32.68 7.16 39.00
C ALA A 106 33.22 6.06 39.92
N ALA A 107 34.52 5.75 39.84
CA ALA A 107 35.16 4.76 40.71
C ALA A 107 35.13 5.18 42.19
N THR A 108 35.48 6.43 42.50
CA THR A 108 35.42 6.95 43.88
C THR A 108 33.98 6.92 44.43
N ALA A 109 32.98 7.23 43.61
CA ALA A 109 31.59 7.19 44.02
C ALA A 109 31.06 5.76 44.32
N VAL A 110 31.67 4.72 43.74
CA VAL A 110 31.31 3.33 44.03
C VAL A 110 31.80 2.90 45.42
N GLU A 111 32.99 3.37 45.81
CA GLU A 111 33.59 3.07 47.12
C GLU A 111 33.00 3.92 48.26
N GLU A 112 32.34 5.03 47.91
CA GLU A 112 31.72 5.91 48.89
C GLU A 112 30.44 5.30 49.49
N SER A 113 30.38 5.33 50.83
CA SER A 113 29.30 4.72 51.61
C SER A 113 28.18 5.72 51.92
N ASP A 114 28.50 7.02 51.99
CA ASP A 114 27.51 8.08 52.15
C ASP A 114 26.82 8.35 50.80
N ASP A 115 25.53 8.06 50.73
CA ASP A 115 24.71 8.27 49.52
C ASP A 115 24.73 9.75 49.06
N ALA A 116 24.84 10.73 49.97
CA ALA A 116 24.90 12.15 49.60
C ALA A 116 26.25 12.54 48.98
N ALA A 117 27.36 12.06 49.55
CA ALA A 117 28.70 12.27 49.01
C ALA A 117 28.87 11.56 47.66
N ALA A 118 28.36 10.33 47.53
CA ALA A 118 28.36 9.59 46.26
C ALA A 118 27.57 10.31 45.16
N VAL A 119 26.39 10.86 45.49
CA VAL A 119 25.58 11.65 44.55
C VAL A 119 26.35 12.87 44.05
N ALA A 120 27.02 13.61 44.94
CA ALA A 120 27.80 14.79 44.55
C ALA A 120 28.96 14.45 43.58
N LEU A 121 29.62 13.31 43.77
CA LEU A 121 30.67 12.82 42.88
C LEU A 121 30.11 12.39 41.51
N LEU A 122 28.99 11.68 41.49
CA LEU A 122 28.32 11.23 40.26
C LEU A 122 27.75 12.42 39.46
N GLU A 123 27.28 13.47 40.13
CA GLU A 123 26.85 14.72 39.48
C GLU A 123 28.00 15.45 38.83
N GLN A 124 29.15 15.53 39.50
CA GLN A 124 30.35 16.07 38.88
C GLN A 124 30.76 15.26 37.66
N ALA A 125 30.66 13.93 37.71
CA ALA A 125 30.96 13.06 36.57
C ALA A 125 29.99 13.30 35.40
N LEU A 126 28.67 13.29 35.65
CA LEU A 126 27.66 13.54 34.62
C LEU A 126 27.76 14.97 34.05
N GLY A 127 28.17 15.95 34.85
CA GLY A 127 28.39 17.33 34.44
C GLY A 127 29.59 17.55 33.50
N LEU A 128 30.47 16.55 33.32
CA LEU A 128 31.55 16.60 32.32
C LEU A 128 31.02 16.42 30.89
N TRP A 129 29.81 15.91 30.72
CA TRP A 129 29.21 15.66 29.41
C TRP A 129 28.55 16.92 28.85
N SER A 130 28.96 17.35 27.66
CA SER A 130 28.43 18.54 26.99
C SER A 130 27.71 18.24 25.66
N GLY A 131 27.32 16.99 25.42
CA GLY A 131 26.62 16.57 24.21
C GLY A 131 26.83 15.09 23.90
N ALA A 132 26.71 14.74 22.61
CA ALA A 132 27.12 13.42 22.10
C ALA A 132 28.65 13.32 22.13
N ALA A 133 29.19 12.22 22.67
CA ALA A 133 30.62 12.00 22.69
C ALA A 133 31.19 11.94 21.27
N LEU A 134 32.36 12.53 21.07
CA LEU A 134 33.08 12.48 19.79
C LEU A 134 32.24 13.01 18.61
N ALA A 135 31.41 14.03 18.84
CA ALA A 135 30.44 14.53 17.85
C ALA A 135 31.09 14.98 16.52
N ASP A 136 32.30 15.54 16.58
CA ASP A 136 32.96 16.16 15.41
C ASP A 136 33.91 15.22 14.65
N LEU A 137 33.85 13.92 14.91
CA LEU A 137 34.70 12.92 14.27
C LEU A 137 34.05 12.37 12.98
N PRO A 138 34.85 11.89 12.01
CA PRO A 138 34.35 11.18 10.83
C PRO A 138 33.50 9.97 11.24
N ASP A 139 32.37 9.75 10.57
CA ASP A 139 31.45 8.66 10.89
C ASP A 139 31.98 7.32 10.36
N THR A 140 32.77 6.64 11.19
CA THR A 140 33.35 5.32 10.91
C THR A 140 32.80 4.27 11.88
N GLU A 141 32.90 2.98 11.53
CA GLU A 141 32.51 1.89 12.42
C GLU A 141 33.24 1.95 13.77
N LEU A 142 34.54 2.27 13.74
CA LEU A 142 35.33 2.47 14.94
C LEU A 142 34.82 3.66 15.77
N ARG A 143 34.48 4.79 15.16
CA ARG A 143 33.87 5.92 15.89
C ARG A 143 32.60 5.46 16.61
N ARG A 144 31.68 4.78 15.92
CA ARG A 144 30.43 4.27 16.50
C ARG A 144 30.70 3.35 17.70
N ALA A 145 31.62 2.40 17.56
CA ALA A 145 32.01 1.51 18.66
C ALA A 145 32.60 2.24 19.88
N LEU A 146 33.36 3.33 19.68
CA LEU A 146 33.90 4.14 20.78
C LEU A 146 32.81 4.98 21.47
N VAL A 147 31.89 5.54 20.69
CA VAL A 147 30.73 6.27 21.22
C VAL A 147 29.85 5.33 22.05
N ASP A 148 29.56 4.14 21.55
CA ASP A 148 28.75 3.13 22.26
C ASP A 148 29.39 2.73 23.60
N GLN A 149 30.72 2.59 23.66
CA GLN A 149 31.46 2.32 24.90
C GLN A 149 31.33 3.46 25.91
N LEU A 150 31.45 4.71 25.47
CA LEU A 150 31.33 5.89 26.32
C LEU A 150 29.89 6.08 26.81
N ASP A 151 28.89 5.89 25.94
CA ASP A 151 27.47 5.99 26.30
C ASP A 151 27.03 4.85 27.23
N ALA A 152 27.61 3.65 27.09
CA ALA A 152 27.44 2.58 28.07
C ALA A 152 27.96 3.00 29.45
N ALA A 153 29.19 3.55 29.52
CA ALA A 153 29.75 4.04 30.78
C ALA A 153 28.93 5.20 31.39
N ARG A 154 28.44 6.14 30.56
CA ARG A 154 27.50 7.20 30.97
C ARG A 154 26.25 6.62 31.61
N THR A 155 25.68 5.61 30.98
CA THR A 155 24.45 4.97 31.45
C THR A 155 24.69 4.29 32.80
N THR A 156 25.83 3.61 33.00
CA THR A 156 26.18 3.03 34.30
C THR A 156 26.24 4.09 35.41
N VAL A 157 26.88 5.23 35.16
CA VAL A 157 26.96 6.34 36.12
C VAL A 157 25.59 6.97 36.38
N LEU A 158 24.77 7.15 35.34
CA LEU A 158 23.41 7.68 35.45
C LEU A 158 22.52 6.76 36.30
N THR A 159 22.59 5.45 36.08
CA THR A 159 21.89 4.42 36.85
C THR A 159 22.31 4.46 38.31
N ALA A 160 23.61 4.47 38.59
CA ALA A 160 24.14 4.55 39.97
C ALA A 160 23.69 5.84 40.67
N TRP A 161 23.70 6.98 39.97
CA TRP A 161 23.24 8.26 40.52
C TRP A 161 21.74 8.23 40.84
N ALA A 162 20.93 7.70 39.93
CA ALA A 162 19.48 7.56 40.12
C ALA A 162 19.13 6.61 41.29
N GLU A 163 19.84 5.50 41.44
CA GLU A 163 19.66 4.56 42.56
C GLU A 163 19.95 5.21 43.92
N ARG A 164 21.04 5.98 44.01
CA ARG A 164 21.43 6.71 45.24
C ARG A 164 20.40 7.81 45.55
N ARG A 165 19.93 8.53 44.52
CA ARG A 165 18.86 9.55 44.63
C ARG A 165 17.52 8.96 45.11
N LEU A 166 17.16 7.75 44.65
CA LEU A 166 15.97 7.01 45.11
C LEU A 166 16.03 6.69 46.60
N ARG A 167 17.19 6.22 47.10
CA ARG A 167 17.41 5.94 48.53
C ARG A 167 17.32 7.19 49.40
N LEU A 168 17.79 8.33 48.89
CA LEU A 168 17.70 9.64 49.56
C LEU A 168 16.31 10.29 49.49
N GLY A 169 15.32 9.67 48.86
CA GLY A 169 13.98 10.27 48.73
C GLY A 169 13.89 11.40 47.70
N SER A 170 14.89 11.58 46.84
CA SER A 170 15.02 12.74 45.93
C SER A 170 15.08 12.38 44.44
N ALA A 171 14.51 11.24 44.04
CA ALA A 171 14.59 10.76 42.66
C ALA A 171 13.82 11.58 41.62
N ALA A 172 12.93 12.48 42.04
CA ALA A 172 12.23 13.39 41.13
C ALA A 172 13.22 14.21 40.27
N VAL A 173 14.39 14.55 40.81
CA VAL A 173 15.46 15.27 40.10
C VAL A 173 16.07 14.42 38.97
N ALA A 174 16.00 13.10 39.07
CA ALA A 174 16.56 12.17 38.09
C ALA A 174 15.64 11.89 36.90
N VAL A 175 14.35 12.23 36.99
CA VAL A 175 13.34 11.92 35.97
C VAL A 175 13.73 12.45 34.57
N PRO A 176 14.11 13.72 34.36
CA PRO A 176 14.42 14.22 33.03
C PRO A 176 15.62 13.51 32.38
N ALA A 177 16.65 13.19 33.17
CA ALA A 177 17.85 12.51 32.69
C ALA A 177 17.56 11.04 32.33
N LEU A 178 16.75 10.36 33.14
CA LEU A 178 16.30 8.99 32.87
C LEU A 178 15.36 8.93 31.65
N GLU A 179 14.42 9.87 31.50
CA GLU A 179 13.56 9.99 30.32
C GLU A 179 14.37 10.19 29.04
N GLN A 180 15.43 11.01 29.09
CA GLN A 180 16.34 11.20 27.95
C GLN A 180 17.09 9.90 27.62
N SER A 181 17.57 9.17 28.64
CA SER A 181 18.26 7.89 28.44
C SER A 181 17.35 6.80 27.87
N VAL A 182 16.09 6.72 28.32
CA VAL A 182 15.09 5.76 27.80
C VAL A 182 14.68 6.10 26.37
N ARG A 183 14.59 7.39 26.02
CA ARG A 183 14.37 7.81 24.61
C ARG A 183 15.51 7.38 23.70
N ALA A 184 16.76 7.53 24.15
CA ALA A 184 17.94 7.13 23.38
C ALA A 184 18.08 5.61 23.25
N ASN A 185 17.82 4.84 24.31
CA ASN A 185 17.87 3.38 24.29
C ASN A 185 16.87 2.78 25.31
N GLY A 186 15.65 2.56 24.85
CA GLY A 186 14.53 2.09 25.68
C GLY A 186 14.54 0.59 25.99
N LEU A 187 15.49 -0.17 25.45
CA LEU A 187 15.61 -1.62 25.67
C LEU A 187 16.36 -1.96 26.97
N ARG A 188 17.00 -0.98 27.61
CA ARG A 188 17.72 -1.19 28.88
C ARG A 188 16.75 -1.19 30.05
N GLU A 189 16.19 -2.37 30.34
CA GLU A 189 15.25 -2.60 31.45
C GLU A 189 15.63 -1.99 32.80
N PRO A 190 16.92 -1.99 33.25
CA PRO A 190 17.29 -1.37 34.53
C PRO A 190 17.01 0.14 34.56
N VAL A 191 17.24 0.84 33.46
CA VAL A 191 17.03 2.30 33.36
C VAL A 191 15.53 2.62 33.33
N VAL A 192 14.74 1.80 32.63
CA VAL A 192 13.28 1.90 32.60
C VAL A 192 12.70 1.67 34.00
N ALA A 193 13.16 0.64 34.71
CA ALA A 193 12.75 0.34 36.08
C ALA A 193 13.05 1.50 37.05
N LEU A 194 14.24 2.12 36.93
CA LEU A 194 14.59 3.30 37.73
C LEU A 194 13.72 4.51 37.40
N LEU A 195 13.39 4.74 36.12
CA LEU A 195 12.47 5.81 35.72
C LEU A 195 11.08 5.59 36.32
N MET A 196 10.56 4.36 36.27
CA MET A 196 9.26 4.02 36.88
C MET A 196 9.24 4.31 38.39
N ARG A 197 10.27 3.90 39.12
CA ARG A 197 10.41 4.16 40.56
C ARG A 197 10.57 5.65 40.87
N ALA A 198 11.33 6.38 40.06
CA ALA A 198 11.51 7.82 40.21
C ALA A 198 10.20 8.59 39.97
N LEU A 199 9.43 8.20 38.95
CA LEU A 199 8.10 8.74 38.66
C LEU A 199 7.10 8.42 39.77
N GLN A 200 7.15 7.22 40.35
CA GLN A 200 6.34 6.85 41.52
C GLN A 200 6.67 7.70 42.75
N GLN A 201 7.95 7.86 43.10
CA GLN A 201 8.38 8.72 44.21
C GLN A 201 8.02 10.19 43.98
N ALA A 202 7.92 10.62 42.71
CA ALA A 202 7.44 11.94 42.32
C ALA A 202 5.89 12.07 42.26
N GLY A 203 5.14 11.02 42.60
CA GLY A 203 3.67 11.01 42.57
C GLY A 203 3.05 10.91 41.16
N ARG A 204 3.83 10.62 40.12
CA ARG A 204 3.42 10.54 38.71
C ARG A 204 3.12 9.09 38.29
N LEU A 205 2.14 8.47 38.94
CA LEU A 205 1.81 7.05 38.75
C LEU A 205 1.41 6.70 37.31
N SER A 206 0.61 7.55 36.66
CA SER A 206 0.20 7.38 35.26
C SER A 206 1.40 7.29 34.31
N ASP A 207 2.41 8.12 34.57
CA ASP A 207 3.57 8.25 33.71
C ASP A 207 4.52 7.05 33.92
N ALA A 208 4.60 6.54 35.15
CA ALA A 208 5.32 5.29 35.45
C ALA A 208 4.72 4.09 34.71
N LEU A 209 3.39 3.99 34.66
CA LEU A 209 2.70 2.93 33.89
C LEU A 209 2.86 3.10 32.38
N ALA A 210 2.79 4.33 31.88
CA ALA A 210 3.03 4.63 30.45
C ALA A 210 4.45 4.23 30.03
N VAL A 211 5.46 4.50 30.85
CA VAL A 211 6.85 4.09 30.62
C VAL A 211 6.99 2.57 30.56
N TYR A 212 6.32 1.83 31.45
CA TYR A 212 6.30 0.36 31.39
C TYR A 212 5.69 -0.18 30.11
N HIS A 213 4.52 0.35 29.70
CA HIS A 213 3.84 -0.09 28.49
C HIS A 213 4.68 0.16 27.24
N HIS A 214 5.29 1.34 27.15
CA HIS A 214 6.17 1.70 26.04
C HIS A 214 7.42 0.80 25.99
N ALA A 215 8.05 0.52 27.13
CA ALA A 215 9.20 -0.39 27.18
C ALA A 215 8.81 -1.83 26.83
N ARG A 216 7.63 -2.31 27.28
CA ARG A 216 7.10 -3.63 26.94
C ARG A 216 6.86 -3.79 25.44
N GLU A 217 6.25 -2.79 24.81
CA GLU A 217 6.01 -2.78 23.36
C GLU A 217 7.32 -2.80 22.57
N ARG A 218 8.32 -2.04 23.02
CA ARG A 218 9.64 -2.01 22.38
C ARG A 218 10.45 -3.30 22.56
N LEU A 219 10.49 -3.88 23.76
CA LEU A 219 11.15 -5.17 24.01
C LEU A 219 10.52 -6.29 23.18
N ALA A 220 9.19 -6.31 23.10
CA ALA A 220 8.46 -7.27 22.27
C ALA A 220 8.68 -7.02 20.76
N GLY A 221 8.70 -5.76 20.33
CA GLY A 221 8.83 -5.38 18.92
C GLY A 221 10.25 -5.53 18.36
N GLU A 222 11.28 -5.17 19.13
CA GLU A 222 12.67 -5.12 18.66
C GLU A 222 13.48 -6.39 19.01
N LEU A 223 13.22 -7.00 20.18
CA LEU A 223 13.99 -8.16 20.66
C LEU A 223 13.16 -9.45 20.75
N GLY A 224 11.83 -9.38 20.62
CA GLY A 224 10.94 -10.54 20.73
C GLY A 224 10.89 -11.16 22.13
N VAL A 225 11.30 -10.41 23.15
CA VAL A 225 11.34 -10.87 24.55
C VAL A 225 10.31 -10.13 25.40
N VAL A 226 9.81 -10.80 26.42
CA VAL A 226 8.94 -10.20 27.44
C VAL A 226 9.77 -9.42 28.46
N PRO A 227 9.19 -8.43 29.17
CA PRO A 227 9.88 -7.74 30.28
C PRO A 227 10.45 -8.74 31.28
N GLY A 228 11.73 -8.61 31.59
CA GLY A 228 12.43 -9.41 32.59
C GLY A 228 12.08 -9.05 34.03
N ALA A 229 12.65 -9.80 34.97
CA ALA A 229 12.28 -9.76 36.39
C ALA A 229 12.46 -8.37 37.04
N GLN A 230 13.45 -7.58 36.61
CA GLN A 230 13.70 -6.25 37.18
C GLN A 230 12.60 -5.25 36.81
N LEU A 231 12.14 -5.27 35.56
CA LEU A 231 11.08 -4.38 35.09
C LEU A 231 9.71 -4.82 35.62
N GLN A 232 9.49 -6.13 35.76
CA GLN A 232 8.30 -6.69 36.42
C GLN A 232 8.25 -6.34 37.92
N ALA A 233 9.39 -6.38 38.63
CA ALA A 233 9.47 -5.98 40.04
C ALA A 233 9.15 -4.48 40.22
N ALA A 234 9.67 -3.62 39.34
CA ALA A 234 9.32 -2.20 39.36
C ALA A 234 7.82 -1.97 39.09
N LEU A 235 7.20 -2.72 38.17
CA LEU A 235 5.75 -2.65 37.95
C LEU A 235 4.98 -3.09 39.21
N ALA A 236 5.39 -4.17 39.87
CA ALA A 236 4.75 -4.65 41.10
C ALA A 236 4.85 -3.61 42.23
N GLU A 237 5.99 -2.94 42.38
CA GLU A 237 6.18 -1.83 43.33
C GLU A 237 5.28 -0.62 43.00
N VAL A 238 5.18 -0.27 41.72
CA VAL A 238 4.32 0.81 41.22
C VAL A 238 2.83 0.52 41.46
N LEU A 239 2.39 -0.71 41.21
CA LEU A 239 1.01 -1.16 41.40
C LEU A 239 0.66 -1.44 42.86
N GLY A 240 1.65 -1.82 43.68
CA GLY A 240 1.48 -2.07 45.12
C GLY A 240 1.50 -0.83 46.00
N GLY A 241 1.67 0.38 45.43
CA GLY A 241 1.89 1.63 46.15
C GLY A 241 0.69 2.13 46.98
N GLY A 242 0.52 1.60 48.20
CA GLY A 242 -0.12 2.31 49.31
C GLY A 242 0.83 3.39 49.88
N PRO A 243 0.33 4.58 50.26
CA PRO A 243 1.20 5.71 50.61
C PRO A 243 1.81 5.56 52.00
N ALA A 244 3.11 5.88 52.12
CA ALA A 244 3.73 6.28 53.37
C ALA A 244 3.68 7.82 53.51
N ASP A 245 3.21 8.24 54.68
CA ASP A 245 3.40 9.52 55.37
C ASP A 245 2.71 10.80 54.87
N GLY A 246 1.45 10.92 55.30
CA GLY A 246 0.85 12.19 55.71
C GLY A 246 0.30 12.08 57.14
N ARG A 247 1.12 12.46 58.14
CA ARG A 247 0.70 12.63 59.54
C ARG A 247 -0.45 13.63 59.66
N VAL A 248 -1.49 13.29 60.45
CA VAL A 248 -2.24 14.12 61.45
C VAL A 248 -3.37 13.22 62.04
N PRO A 249 -3.72 13.33 63.33
CA PRO A 249 -3.83 12.17 64.23
C PRO A 249 -5.23 11.56 64.37
N ALA A 250 -5.24 10.25 64.66
CA ALA A 250 -6.39 9.50 65.12
C ALA A 250 -6.91 10.03 66.47
N GLN A 251 -8.12 10.59 66.47
CA GLN A 251 -8.93 10.69 67.67
C GLN A 251 -9.59 9.33 67.93
N ARG A 252 -9.20 8.77 69.07
CA ARG A 252 -9.78 7.57 69.68
C ARG A 252 -11.29 7.72 69.83
N ARG A 253 -12.07 6.83 69.22
CA ARG A 253 -13.39 6.46 69.74
C ARG A 253 -13.33 5.04 70.29
N ARG A 254 -13.68 4.97 71.58
CA ARG A 254 -13.78 3.79 72.45
C ARG A 254 -14.81 2.79 71.90
N PRO A 255 -14.68 1.48 72.18
CA PRO A 255 -15.74 0.51 71.95
C PRO A 255 -16.77 0.59 73.11
N GLU A 256 -18.05 0.61 72.78
CA GLU A 256 -19.16 0.35 73.71
C GLU A 256 -19.63 -1.11 73.57
N PRO A 257 -20.14 -1.74 74.65
CA PRO A 257 -20.25 -3.19 74.78
C PRO A 257 -21.53 -3.76 74.17
N GLU A 258 -21.40 -4.97 73.64
CA GLU A 258 -22.47 -5.86 73.20
C GLU A 258 -23.55 -6.06 74.28
N ARG A 259 -24.81 -6.00 73.84
CA ARG A 259 -25.94 -6.64 74.53
C ARG A 259 -26.32 -7.92 73.80
N PRO A 260 -26.62 -9.02 74.49
CA PRO A 260 -26.98 -10.28 73.85
C PRO A 260 -28.45 -10.27 73.39
N ALA A 261 -28.69 -10.75 72.17
CA ALA A 261 -30.02 -11.13 71.68
C ALA A 261 -30.39 -12.55 72.17
N PRO A 262 -31.68 -12.85 72.39
CA PRO A 262 -32.15 -14.13 72.93
C PRO A 262 -32.10 -15.27 71.88
N PRO A 263 -32.08 -16.55 72.33
CA PRO A 263 -32.07 -17.71 71.43
C PRO A 263 -33.49 -18.10 71.01
N GLY A 264 -33.67 -18.49 69.74
CA GLY A 264 -34.95 -19.02 69.26
C GLY A 264 -34.94 -19.43 67.80
N ASP A 265 -34.67 -20.73 67.59
CA ASP A 265 -35.25 -21.66 66.62
C ASP A 265 -35.15 -21.43 65.09
N GLY A 266 -34.45 -22.38 64.45
CA GLY A 266 -34.69 -22.82 63.07
C GLY A 266 -33.44 -22.84 62.18
N PRO A 267 -33.08 -23.97 61.52
CA PRO A 267 -32.07 -23.97 60.48
C PRO A 267 -32.66 -23.26 59.25
N SER A 268 -32.31 -22.00 59.06
CA SER A 268 -32.65 -21.28 57.84
C SER A 268 -31.92 -21.96 56.68
N ALA A 269 -32.71 -22.32 55.66
CA ALA A 269 -32.24 -22.81 54.38
C ALA A 269 -31.09 -21.93 53.87
N VAL A 270 -30.07 -22.58 53.30
CA VAL A 270 -29.03 -21.94 52.51
C VAL A 270 -29.74 -21.08 51.46
N GLU A 271 -29.70 -19.75 51.60
CA GLU A 271 -30.06 -18.86 50.51
C GLU A 271 -29.11 -19.19 49.36
N GLU A 272 -29.65 -19.80 48.29
CA GLU A 272 -28.93 -19.92 47.04
C GLU A 272 -28.46 -18.52 46.63
N PRO A 273 -27.16 -18.32 46.36
CA PRO A 273 -26.68 -17.01 45.94
C PRO A 273 -27.44 -16.58 44.68
N ALA A 274 -27.96 -15.35 44.70
CA ALA A 274 -28.67 -14.79 43.56
C ALA A 274 -27.86 -15.01 42.26
N PRO A 275 -28.52 -15.39 41.15
CA PRO A 275 -27.81 -15.72 39.92
C PRO A 275 -26.93 -14.55 39.47
N VAL A 276 -25.64 -14.83 39.28
CA VAL A 276 -24.65 -13.85 38.83
C VAL A 276 -24.92 -13.55 37.35
N MET A 277 -25.37 -12.32 37.05
CA MET A 277 -25.63 -11.83 35.70
C MET A 277 -24.43 -10.98 35.22
N PRO A 278 -23.53 -11.49 34.37
CA PRO A 278 -22.40 -10.72 33.88
C PRO A 278 -22.86 -9.55 32.98
N ARG A 279 -22.24 -8.38 33.14
CA ARG A 279 -22.45 -7.19 32.28
C ARG A 279 -21.11 -6.68 31.78
N GLN A 280 -20.53 -7.37 30.80
CA GLN A 280 -19.14 -7.15 30.36
C GLN A 280 -18.99 -6.25 29.12
N LEU A 281 -20.10 -5.75 28.56
CA LEU A 281 -20.04 -4.92 27.36
C LEU A 281 -19.16 -3.66 27.57
N PRO A 282 -18.25 -3.34 26.64
CA PRO A 282 -17.47 -2.11 26.69
C PRO A 282 -18.37 -0.87 26.63
N ARG A 283 -17.77 0.30 26.90
CA ARG A 283 -18.49 1.58 26.78
C ARG A 283 -19.05 1.75 25.37
N GLN A 284 -20.28 2.24 25.29
CA GLN A 284 -20.94 2.49 24.02
C GLN A 284 -20.17 3.54 23.20
N PRO A 285 -19.94 3.31 21.89
CA PRO A 285 -19.25 4.28 21.05
C PRO A 285 -19.99 5.62 20.95
N ALA A 286 -19.30 6.72 21.24
CA ALA A 286 -19.85 8.07 21.08
C ALA A 286 -19.84 8.52 19.61
N GLY A 287 -20.86 9.26 19.19
CA GLY A 287 -20.95 9.83 17.84
C GLY A 287 -21.19 8.82 16.72
N PHE A 288 -21.77 7.64 17.02
CA PHE A 288 -22.08 6.59 16.04
C PHE A 288 -23.11 7.04 15.00
N VAL A 289 -22.88 6.79 13.72
CA VAL A 289 -23.72 7.22 12.58
C VAL A 289 -24.00 6.06 11.64
N GLY A 290 -25.22 6.01 11.11
CA GLY A 290 -25.65 5.06 10.09
C GLY A 290 -25.85 3.65 10.64
N ARG A 291 -25.70 2.67 9.74
CA ARG A 291 -25.76 1.22 10.03
C ARG A 291 -27.11 0.66 10.45
N CYS A 292 -28.21 1.27 9.99
CA CYS A 292 -29.56 0.79 10.29
C CYS A 292 -29.79 -0.60 9.69
N ALA A 293 -29.47 -0.81 8.42
CA ALA A 293 -29.65 -2.10 7.75
C ALA A 293 -28.82 -3.21 8.39
N GLU A 294 -27.57 -2.93 8.78
CA GLU A 294 -26.72 -3.88 9.48
C GLU A 294 -27.21 -4.19 10.90
N SER A 295 -27.81 -3.21 11.59
CA SER A 295 -28.43 -3.44 12.91
C SER A 295 -29.69 -4.29 12.80
N GLU A 296 -30.57 -4.00 11.83
CA GLU A 296 -31.76 -4.80 11.54
C GLU A 296 -31.41 -6.23 11.12
N TRP A 297 -30.31 -6.40 10.40
CA TRP A 297 -29.78 -7.71 10.07
C TRP A 297 -29.30 -8.45 11.33
N LEU A 298 -28.56 -7.80 12.22
CA LEU A 298 -28.13 -8.39 13.49
C LEU A 298 -29.32 -8.75 14.41
N ASP A 299 -30.38 -7.94 14.42
CA ASP A 299 -31.62 -8.23 15.15
C ASP A 299 -32.27 -9.53 14.64
N ARG A 300 -32.32 -9.71 13.31
CA ARG A 300 -32.89 -10.92 12.70
C ARG A 300 -32.09 -12.18 12.98
N GLU A 301 -30.76 -12.09 12.92
CA GLU A 301 -29.89 -13.27 13.03
C GLU A 301 -29.51 -13.61 14.48
N CYS A 302 -29.40 -12.60 15.35
CA CYS A 302 -28.85 -12.74 16.71
C CYS A 302 -29.65 -11.99 17.78
N GLY A 303 -30.77 -11.34 17.46
CA GLY A 303 -31.64 -10.69 18.44
C GLY A 303 -32.41 -11.66 19.34
N PRO A 304 -33.14 -11.13 20.34
CA PRO A 304 -33.97 -11.94 21.23
C PRO A 304 -35.15 -12.61 20.49
N GLU A 305 -35.70 -11.95 19.47
CA GLU A 305 -36.77 -12.46 18.60
C GLU A 305 -36.24 -12.99 17.26
N ARG A 306 -34.97 -13.43 17.23
CA ARG A 306 -34.28 -13.85 16.01
C ARG A 306 -34.99 -15.01 15.29
N THR A 307 -34.81 -15.03 13.97
CA THR A 307 -35.16 -16.17 13.11
C THR A 307 -33.95 -17.03 12.74
N GLY A 308 -32.74 -16.52 12.95
CA GLY A 308 -31.48 -17.25 12.71
C GLY A 308 -31.02 -18.09 13.91
N ASP A 309 -29.96 -18.87 13.70
CA ASP A 309 -29.41 -19.81 14.69
C ASP A 309 -28.67 -19.12 15.87
N GLY A 310 -28.59 -17.79 15.85
CA GLY A 310 -27.94 -17.02 16.93
C GLY A 310 -26.42 -16.95 16.83
N LEU A 311 -25.83 -17.23 15.66
CA LEU A 311 -24.40 -17.03 15.40
C LEU A 311 -24.19 -16.10 14.20
N ALA A 312 -23.65 -14.91 14.44
CA ALA A 312 -23.31 -13.95 13.39
C ALA A 312 -21.80 -13.67 13.35
N LEU A 313 -21.27 -13.56 12.14
CA LEU A 313 -19.89 -13.19 11.85
C LEU A 313 -19.88 -11.87 11.06
N VAL A 314 -19.33 -10.82 11.67
CA VAL A 314 -19.20 -9.48 11.09
C VAL A 314 -17.75 -9.25 10.63
N VAL A 315 -17.55 -9.19 9.32
CA VAL A 315 -16.23 -9.04 8.68
C VAL A 315 -16.12 -7.73 7.92
N GLY A 316 -14.92 -7.31 7.56
CA GLY A 316 -14.69 -6.06 6.82
C GLY A 316 -13.31 -5.45 7.07
N PRO A 317 -12.96 -4.36 6.36
CA PRO A 317 -11.63 -3.77 6.43
C PRO A 317 -11.32 -3.17 7.80
N ALA A 318 -10.03 -2.95 8.05
CA ALA A 318 -9.57 -2.23 9.23
C ALA A 318 -10.17 -0.80 9.24
N GLY A 319 -10.65 -0.35 10.40
CA GLY A 319 -11.25 0.99 10.53
C GLY A 319 -12.69 1.14 10.00
N ALA A 320 -13.32 0.07 9.47
CA ALA A 320 -14.71 0.08 9.00
C ALA A 320 -15.77 0.23 10.12
N GLY A 321 -15.37 0.04 11.38
CA GLY A 321 -16.25 0.21 12.55
C GLY A 321 -16.95 -1.06 13.04
N LYS A 322 -16.50 -2.26 12.67
CA LYS A 322 -17.10 -3.56 13.07
C LYS A 322 -17.42 -3.65 14.57
N SER A 323 -16.41 -3.47 15.41
CA SER A 323 -16.54 -3.50 16.87
C SER A 323 -17.52 -2.44 17.37
N ALA A 324 -17.49 -1.23 16.79
CA ALA A 324 -18.40 -0.16 17.17
C ALA A 324 -19.87 -0.50 16.81
N THR A 325 -20.11 -1.08 15.64
CA THR A 325 -21.45 -1.52 15.21
C THR A 325 -21.98 -2.62 16.13
N VAL A 326 -21.19 -3.67 16.38
CA VAL A 326 -21.60 -4.78 17.24
C VAL A 326 -21.81 -4.34 18.68
N ILE A 327 -20.92 -3.52 19.25
CA ILE A 327 -21.10 -3.00 20.61
C ILE A 327 -22.34 -2.10 20.69
N ARG A 328 -22.58 -1.23 19.70
CA ARG A 328 -23.77 -0.37 19.67
C ARG A 328 -25.06 -1.20 19.65
N TRP A 329 -25.11 -2.22 18.80
CA TRP A 329 -26.23 -3.15 18.70
C TRP A 329 -26.40 -3.97 19.99
N ALA A 330 -25.32 -4.54 20.55
CA ALA A 330 -25.36 -5.33 21.78
C ALA A 330 -25.93 -4.54 22.97
N HIS A 331 -25.61 -3.24 23.08
CA HIS A 331 -26.23 -2.35 24.08
C HIS A 331 -27.73 -2.13 23.85
N ALA A 332 -28.19 -2.12 22.60
CA ALA A 332 -29.60 -1.90 22.27
C ALA A 332 -30.47 -3.13 22.58
N VAL A 333 -29.91 -4.34 22.45
CA VAL A 333 -30.63 -5.61 22.69
C VAL A 333 -30.35 -6.23 24.06
N ALA A 334 -29.52 -5.60 24.90
CA ALA A 334 -29.03 -6.17 26.16
C ALA A 334 -30.16 -6.66 27.09
N ASP A 335 -31.28 -5.91 27.17
CA ASP A 335 -32.43 -6.26 28.01
C ASP A 335 -33.17 -7.53 27.52
N GLY A 336 -32.97 -7.93 26.26
CA GLY A 336 -33.50 -9.17 25.69
C GLY A 336 -32.71 -10.43 26.07
N PHE A 337 -31.55 -10.27 26.72
CA PHE A 337 -30.69 -11.37 27.20
C PHE A 337 -30.60 -11.32 28.73
N PRO A 338 -31.61 -11.87 29.44
CA PRO A 338 -31.78 -11.66 30.88
C PRO A 338 -30.67 -12.28 31.73
N ASP A 339 -29.98 -13.31 31.22
CA ASP A 339 -28.90 -13.97 31.97
C ASP A 339 -27.55 -13.24 31.85
N GLY A 340 -27.48 -12.17 31.04
CA GLY A 340 -26.33 -11.28 30.96
C GLY A 340 -25.59 -11.30 29.62
N GLN A 341 -24.49 -10.54 29.58
CA GLN A 341 -23.67 -10.34 28.39
C GLN A 341 -22.18 -10.56 28.70
N LEU A 342 -21.54 -11.38 27.87
CA LEU A 342 -20.10 -11.68 27.91
C LEU A 342 -19.41 -10.98 26.74
N PHE A 343 -18.23 -10.41 27.00
CA PHE A 343 -17.43 -9.75 25.97
C PHE A 343 -15.96 -10.10 26.14
N VAL A 344 -15.30 -10.34 25.01
CA VAL A 344 -13.84 -10.45 24.96
C VAL A 344 -13.31 -9.85 23.66
N ASP A 345 -12.23 -9.08 23.76
CA ASP A 345 -11.37 -8.78 22.61
C ASP A 345 -10.34 -9.92 22.50
N LEU A 346 -10.47 -10.70 21.43
CA LEU A 346 -9.64 -11.86 21.13
C LEU A 346 -8.23 -11.50 20.64
N ARG A 347 -7.95 -10.20 20.43
CA ARG A 347 -6.62 -9.66 20.07
C ARG A 347 -6.01 -10.37 18.87
N GLY A 348 -6.83 -10.80 17.92
CA GLY A 348 -6.42 -11.67 16.82
C GLY A 348 -5.26 -11.12 15.96
N PHE A 349 -5.12 -9.79 15.95
CA PHE A 349 -4.14 -9.05 15.14
C PHE A 349 -3.21 -8.18 15.99
N ASP A 350 -3.18 -8.38 17.31
CA ASP A 350 -2.34 -7.60 18.23
C ASP A 350 -0.88 -8.09 18.18
N PRO A 351 0.14 -7.22 18.26
CA PRO A 351 1.54 -7.63 18.34
C PRO A 351 1.87 -8.60 19.48
N ALA A 352 1.13 -8.54 20.60
CA ALA A 352 1.29 -9.45 21.73
C ALA A 352 0.74 -10.86 21.48
N GLY A 353 0.05 -11.07 20.36
CA GLY A 353 -0.57 -12.33 19.98
C GLY A 353 -2.05 -12.46 20.40
N PRO A 354 -2.78 -13.42 19.78
CA PRO A 354 -4.17 -13.68 20.10
C PRO A 354 -4.33 -14.16 21.55
N VAL A 355 -5.48 -13.85 22.15
CA VAL A 355 -5.87 -14.45 23.43
C VAL A 355 -6.08 -15.96 23.25
N ASP A 356 -5.54 -16.75 24.18
CA ASP A 356 -5.80 -18.19 24.26
C ASP A 356 -7.27 -18.46 24.65
N PRO A 357 -8.07 -19.19 23.83
CA PRO A 357 -9.45 -19.55 24.16
C PRO A 357 -9.60 -20.22 25.54
N VAL A 358 -8.63 -21.01 25.98
CA VAL A 358 -8.68 -21.70 27.29
C VAL A 358 -8.63 -20.71 28.46
N GLU A 359 -7.93 -19.58 28.29
CA GLU A 359 -7.90 -18.47 29.24
C GLU A 359 -9.22 -17.71 29.26
N VAL A 360 -9.85 -17.52 28.08
CA VAL A 360 -11.16 -16.88 27.95
C VAL A 360 -12.24 -17.72 28.61
N LEU A 361 -12.27 -19.02 28.36
CA LEU A 361 -13.21 -19.96 28.98
C LEU A 361 -13.15 -19.88 30.51
N GLY A 362 -11.93 -19.85 31.08
CA GLY A 362 -11.75 -19.66 32.52
C GLY A 362 -12.34 -18.35 33.03
N ARG A 363 -12.16 -17.24 32.28
CA ARG A 363 -12.75 -15.93 32.63
C ARG A 363 -14.27 -15.92 32.51
N PHE A 364 -14.84 -16.54 31.47
CA PHE A 364 -16.28 -16.65 31.28
C PHE A 364 -16.94 -17.52 32.36
N LEU A 365 -16.36 -18.68 32.68
CA LEU A 365 -16.85 -19.54 33.77
C LEU A 365 -16.86 -18.82 35.13
N LYS A 366 -15.79 -18.08 35.45
CA LYS A 366 -15.75 -17.22 36.66
C LYS A 366 -16.85 -16.15 36.63
N ALA A 367 -17.05 -15.49 35.50
CA ALA A 367 -18.08 -14.47 35.34
C ALA A 367 -19.51 -15.01 35.46
N LEU A 368 -19.71 -16.28 35.10
CA LEU A 368 -20.97 -17.02 35.25
C LEU A 368 -21.19 -17.60 36.65
N GLY A 369 -20.33 -17.24 37.62
CA GLY A 369 -20.46 -17.59 39.03
C GLY A 369 -19.77 -18.88 39.45
N MET A 370 -19.00 -19.54 38.57
CA MET A 370 -18.30 -20.78 38.92
C MET A 370 -17.09 -20.49 39.84
N PRO A 371 -17.00 -21.12 41.03
CA PRO A 371 -15.84 -20.96 41.91
C PRO A 371 -14.56 -21.42 41.23
N GLU A 372 -13.45 -20.71 41.45
CA GLU A 372 -12.17 -21.02 40.80
C GLU A 372 -11.68 -22.46 41.06
N ALA A 373 -11.95 -23.01 42.26
CA ALA A 373 -11.60 -24.38 42.60
C ALA A 373 -12.40 -25.45 41.82
N ALA A 374 -13.55 -25.10 41.26
CA ALA A 374 -14.43 -26.01 40.50
C ALA A 374 -14.15 -25.98 38.99
N ILE A 375 -13.37 -24.99 38.50
CA ILE A 375 -13.03 -24.87 37.09
C ILE A 375 -11.96 -25.92 36.74
N ALA A 376 -12.20 -26.68 35.67
CA ALA A 376 -11.26 -27.70 35.20
C ALA A 376 -9.89 -27.09 34.86
N GLN A 377 -8.82 -27.86 35.05
CA GLN A 377 -7.46 -27.41 34.76
C GLN A 377 -7.08 -27.57 33.28
N ASP A 378 -7.70 -28.53 32.60
CA ASP A 378 -7.52 -28.77 31.16
C ASP A 378 -8.57 -28.03 30.31
N GLY A 379 -8.19 -27.70 29.07
CA GLY A 379 -9.04 -26.94 28.14
C GLY A 379 -10.33 -27.65 27.76
N ALA A 380 -10.27 -28.95 27.49
CA ALA A 380 -11.45 -29.75 27.11
C ALA A 380 -12.49 -29.78 28.24
N GLY A 381 -12.04 -29.93 29.49
CA GLY A 381 -12.87 -29.82 30.68
C GLY A 381 -13.53 -28.44 30.82
N ARG A 382 -12.77 -27.35 30.60
CA ARG A 382 -13.33 -25.98 30.64
C ARG A 382 -14.36 -25.75 29.54
N ALA A 383 -14.11 -26.23 28.33
CA ALA A 383 -15.06 -26.11 27.21
C ALA A 383 -16.36 -26.89 27.51
N ALA A 384 -16.25 -28.10 28.07
CA ALA A 384 -17.42 -28.89 28.49
C ALA A 384 -18.21 -28.19 29.62
N GLN A 385 -17.51 -27.64 30.62
CA GLN A 385 -18.13 -26.86 31.69
C GLN A 385 -18.84 -25.61 31.16
N TYR A 386 -18.24 -24.94 30.18
CA TYR A 386 -18.83 -23.74 29.58
C TYR A 386 -20.10 -24.06 28.78
N ARG A 387 -20.11 -25.14 27.99
CA ARG A 387 -21.33 -25.62 27.32
C ARG A 387 -22.43 -25.94 28.32
N ALA A 388 -22.13 -26.73 29.36
CA ALA A 388 -23.11 -27.06 30.40
C ALA A 388 -23.62 -25.82 31.17
N ALA A 389 -22.75 -24.83 31.42
CA ALA A 389 -23.12 -23.61 32.12
C ALA A 389 -23.94 -22.62 31.25
N THR A 390 -23.86 -22.72 29.93
CA THR A 390 -24.57 -21.83 29.00
C THR A 390 -25.83 -22.46 28.41
N GLU A 391 -25.95 -23.79 28.42
CA GLU A 391 -27.12 -24.53 27.94
C GLU A 391 -28.47 -24.02 28.49
N PRO A 392 -28.65 -23.80 29.82
CA PRO A 392 -29.93 -23.33 30.35
C PRO A 392 -30.12 -21.81 30.28
N ARG A 393 -29.17 -21.04 29.74
CA ARG A 393 -29.14 -19.57 29.82
C ARG A 393 -29.45 -18.89 28.47
N CYS A 394 -29.97 -17.67 28.56
CA CYS A 394 -30.18 -16.71 27.48
C CYS A 394 -29.13 -15.58 27.58
N LEU A 395 -27.95 -15.83 27.02
CA LEU A 395 -26.78 -14.94 27.06
C LEU A 395 -26.50 -14.31 25.69
N LEU A 396 -25.93 -13.11 25.70
CA LEU A 396 -25.26 -12.54 24.53
C LEU A 396 -23.74 -12.64 24.69
N VAL A 397 -23.07 -13.28 23.74
CA VAL A 397 -21.60 -13.44 23.72
C VAL A 397 -21.02 -12.63 22.57
N VAL A 398 -20.16 -11.66 22.85
CA VAL A 398 -19.48 -10.86 21.83
C VAL A 398 -17.99 -11.22 21.81
N LEU A 399 -17.55 -11.77 20.68
CA LEU A 399 -16.17 -12.20 20.43
C LEU A 399 -15.53 -11.23 19.41
N ASP A 400 -14.92 -10.17 19.92
CA ASP A 400 -14.38 -9.09 19.09
C ASP A 400 -12.97 -9.43 18.59
N ASN A 401 -12.65 -9.06 17.35
CA ASN A 401 -11.31 -9.13 16.77
C ASN A 401 -10.72 -10.56 16.72
N ALA A 402 -11.55 -11.54 16.34
CA ALA A 402 -11.14 -12.93 16.12
C ALA A 402 -10.16 -13.07 14.95
N ARG A 403 -9.19 -13.98 15.08
CA ARG A 403 -8.23 -14.30 14.00
C ARG A 403 -8.61 -15.52 13.18
N SER A 404 -9.18 -16.55 13.82
CA SER A 404 -9.45 -17.85 13.20
C SER A 404 -10.70 -18.51 13.79
N ALA A 405 -11.25 -19.50 13.10
CA ALA A 405 -12.43 -20.23 13.58
C ALA A 405 -12.13 -21.05 14.84
N GLU A 406 -10.92 -21.61 14.99
CA GLU A 406 -10.50 -22.37 16.17
C GLU A 406 -10.49 -21.51 17.43
N GLN A 407 -10.20 -20.21 17.29
CA GLN A 407 -10.24 -19.28 18.42
C GLN A 407 -11.67 -19.06 18.94
N VAL A 408 -12.66 -19.29 18.09
CA VAL A 408 -14.08 -18.96 18.33
C VAL A 408 -14.88 -20.20 18.73
N ALA A 409 -14.65 -21.34 18.10
CA ALA A 409 -15.50 -22.52 18.19
C ALA A 409 -15.79 -22.97 19.63
N GLU A 410 -14.77 -23.03 20.50
CA GLU A 410 -14.97 -23.44 21.90
C GLU A 410 -15.65 -22.39 22.78
N LEU A 411 -15.73 -21.14 22.32
CA LEU A 411 -16.30 -20.00 23.05
C LEU A 411 -17.80 -19.76 22.75
N LEU A 412 -18.38 -20.56 21.85
CA LEU A 412 -19.78 -20.46 21.47
C LEU A 412 -20.70 -21.00 22.59
N PRO A 413 -21.78 -20.28 22.96
CA PRO A 413 -22.72 -20.74 23.98
C PRO A 413 -23.58 -21.91 23.44
N ALA A 414 -23.97 -22.83 24.33
CA ALA A 414 -24.75 -24.01 23.94
C ALA A 414 -26.28 -23.81 23.98
N GLY A 415 -26.76 -22.80 24.72
CA GLY A 415 -28.20 -22.61 24.93
C GLY A 415 -28.92 -22.04 23.72
N ALA A 416 -30.04 -22.64 23.32
CA ALA A 416 -30.87 -22.16 22.20
C ALA A 416 -31.50 -20.77 22.43
N GLY A 417 -31.47 -20.23 23.66
CA GLY A 417 -31.81 -18.84 23.95
C GLY A 417 -30.66 -17.86 23.72
N SER A 418 -29.42 -18.33 23.77
CA SER A 418 -28.21 -17.52 23.67
C SER A 418 -27.84 -17.17 22.23
N ALA A 419 -27.12 -16.07 22.05
CA ALA A 419 -26.57 -15.65 20.77
C ALA A 419 -25.09 -15.27 20.88
N ALA A 420 -24.33 -15.43 19.80
CA ALA A 420 -22.94 -15.06 19.67
C ALA A 420 -22.70 -14.19 18.44
N VAL A 421 -22.00 -13.07 18.62
CA VAL A 421 -21.57 -12.20 17.53
C VAL A 421 -20.05 -12.09 17.52
N VAL A 422 -19.46 -12.47 16.40
CA VAL A 422 -18.02 -12.49 16.17
C VAL A 422 -17.65 -11.34 15.25
N THR A 423 -16.59 -10.59 15.57
CA THR A 423 -16.00 -9.64 14.60
C THR A 423 -14.63 -10.12 14.16
N SER A 424 -14.33 -9.96 12.87
CA SER A 424 -13.03 -10.34 12.32
C SER A 424 -12.60 -9.41 11.18
N ARG A 425 -11.28 -9.34 10.93
CA ARG A 425 -10.71 -8.72 9.72
C ARG A 425 -10.50 -9.73 8.60
N ASN A 426 -10.65 -11.02 8.89
CA ASN A 426 -10.60 -12.13 7.96
C ASN A 426 -12.05 -12.63 7.73
N THR A 427 -12.38 -13.10 6.53
CA THR A 427 -13.69 -13.68 6.19
C THR A 427 -14.07 -14.90 7.02
N LEU A 428 -13.11 -15.61 7.63
CA LEU A 428 -13.31 -16.79 8.48
C LEU A 428 -14.30 -17.81 7.89
N GLU A 429 -14.08 -18.19 6.64
CA GLU A 429 -14.96 -19.10 5.90
C GLU A 429 -15.21 -20.42 6.65
N ASP A 430 -14.20 -20.93 7.35
CA ASP A 430 -14.31 -22.15 8.15
C ASP A 430 -15.41 -22.04 9.22
N LEU A 431 -15.60 -20.87 9.86
CA LEU A 431 -16.64 -20.68 10.87
C LEU A 431 -18.06 -20.74 10.24
N VAL A 432 -18.20 -20.26 9.02
CA VAL A 432 -19.46 -20.35 8.26
C VAL A 432 -19.73 -21.81 7.89
N VAL A 433 -18.70 -22.54 7.47
CA VAL A 433 -18.81 -23.94 7.02
C VAL A 433 -19.04 -24.90 8.18
N THR A 434 -18.32 -24.77 9.29
CA THR A 434 -18.37 -25.73 10.40
C THR A 434 -19.44 -25.41 11.43
N GLU A 435 -19.66 -24.12 11.73
CA GLU A 435 -20.59 -23.67 12.78
C GLU A 435 -21.86 -22.99 12.23
N GLY A 436 -22.00 -22.85 10.91
CA GLY A 436 -23.20 -22.27 10.29
C GLY A 436 -23.35 -20.76 10.51
N ALA A 437 -22.27 -20.04 10.80
CA ALA A 437 -22.33 -18.61 11.11
C ALA A 437 -22.93 -17.78 9.96
N ALA A 438 -23.91 -16.93 10.26
CA ALA A 438 -24.45 -15.97 9.30
C ALA A 438 -23.40 -14.87 9.03
N LEU A 439 -23.02 -14.66 7.77
CA LEU A 439 -21.95 -13.71 7.41
C LEU A 439 -22.50 -12.33 7.02
N LEU A 440 -22.05 -11.30 7.72
CA LEU A 440 -22.27 -9.89 7.37
C LEU A 440 -20.95 -9.23 6.97
N ARG A 441 -20.85 -8.79 5.71
CA ARG A 441 -19.72 -7.99 5.21
C ARG A 441 -19.99 -6.51 5.45
N LEU A 442 -19.28 -5.93 6.41
CA LEU A 442 -19.38 -4.51 6.75
C LEU A 442 -18.45 -3.68 5.84
N ALA A 443 -19.05 -2.99 4.87
CA ALA A 443 -18.35 -2.08 3.97
C ALA A 443 -17.94 -0.77 4.64
N ALA A 444 -17.23 0.12 3.93
CA ALA A 444 -17.06 1.51 4.32
C ALA A 444 -18.43 2.24 4.48
N LEU A 445 -18.45 3.42 5.08
CA LEU A 445 -19.72 4.15 5.23
C LEU A 445 -20.22 4.62 3.86
N PRO A 446 -21.54 4.57 3.61
CA PRO A 446 -22.13 5.28 2.48
C PRO A 446 -21.74 6.77 2.52
N GLY A 447 -21.62 7.41 1.36
CA GLY A 447 -21.13 8.80 1.26
C GLY A 447 -21.90 9.78 2.14
N ASP A 448 -23.22 9.65 2.21
CA ASP A 448 -24.06 10.51 3.05
C ASP A 448 -23.85 10.24 4.55
N ASP A 449 -23.60 8.98 4.94
CA ASP A 449 -23.25 8.64 6.32
C ASP A 449 -21.86 9.13 6.72
N ALA A 450 -20.89 9.08 5.79
CA ALA A 450 -19.56 9.63 6.00
C ALA A 450 -19.62 11.16 6.23
N LEU A 451 -20.44 11.88 5.46
CA LEU A 451 -20.69 13.31 5.68
C LEU A 451 -21.38 13.56 7.03
N ARG A 452 -22.41 12.79 7.38
CA ARG A 452 -23.09 12.89 8.68
C ARG A 452 -22.15 12.64 9.86
N LEU A 453 -21.17 11.74 9.70
CA LEU A 453 -20.13 11.51 10.71
C LEU A 453 -19.23 12.74 10.89
N LEU A 454 -18.84 13.40 9.79
CA LEU A 454 -18.11 14.66 9.86
C LEU A 454 -18.95 15.76 10.51
N GLU A 455 -20.23 15.91 10.16
CA GLU A 455 -21.16 16.88 10.78
C GLU A 455 -21.32 16.67 12.28
N ARG A 456 -21.24 15.43 12.78
CA ARG A 456 -21.29 15.15 14.21
C ARG A 456 -19.97 15.37 14.94
N SER A 457 -18.85 15.20 14.23
CA SER A 457 -17.52 15.35 14.80
C SER A 457 -17.04 16.82 14.75
N LEU A 458 -17.61 17.61 13.84
CA LEU A 458 -17.41 19.04 13.65
C LEU A 458 -18.72 19.80 13.93
N ALA A 459 -18.76 21.11 13.66
CA ALA A 459 -20.00 21.86 13.63
C ALA A 459 -20.73 21.62 12.28
N PRO A 460 -22.04 21.29 12.25
CA PRO A 460 -22.76 21.05 11.01
C PRO A 460 -22.71 22.23 10.02
N GLU A 461 -22.70 23.46 10.53
CA GLU A 461 -22.60 24.68 9.73
C GLU A 461 -21.30 24.73 8.93
N ARG A 462 -20.20 24.24 9.50
CA ARG A 462 -18.88 24.21 8.86
C ARG A 462 -18.83 23.22 7.69
N VAL A 463 -19.46 22.06 7.85
CA VAL A 463 -19.50 21.03 6.79
C VAL A 463 -20.40 21.48 5.64
N ARG A 464 -21.56 22.07 5.94
CA ARG A 464 -22.48 22.57 4.90
C ARG A 464 -21.94 23.78 4.14
N ALA A 465 -21.17 24.64 4.81
CA ALA A 465 -20.52 25.77 4.15
C ALA A 465 -19.48 25.32 3.09
N GLU A 466 -18.88 24.14 3.26
CA GLU A 466 -17.85 23.59 2.37
C GLU A 466 -18.21 22.18 1.88
N GLU A 467 -19.45 21.94 1.45
CA GLU A 467 -19.95 20.59 1.14
C GLU A 467 -19.11 19.84 0.10
N ALA A 468 -18.67 20.54 -0.96
CA ALA A 468 -17.82 19.94 -1.99
C ALA A 468 -16.47 19.46 -1.43
N ALA A 469 -15.83 20.26 -0.58
CA ALA A 469 -14.58 19.88 0.08
C ALA A 469 -14.81 18.76 1.11
N ALA A 470 -15.94 18.76 1.82
CA ALA A 470 -16.30 17.68 2.73
C ALA A 470 -16.48 16.34 1.97
N ARG A 471 -17.15 16.35 0.81
CA ARG A 471 -17.27 15.16 -0.05
C ARG A 471 -15.90 14.67 -0.52
N GLN A 472 -15.01 15.58 -0.94
CA GLN A 472 -13.63 15.23 -1.30
C GLN A 472 -12.85 14.64 -0.11
N LEU A 473 -12.98 15.23 1.09
CA LEU A 473 -12.35 14.70 2.31
C LEU A 473 -12.83 13.29 2.62
N THR A 474 -14.14 13.01 2.46
CA THR A 474 -14.66 11.65 2.69
C THR A 474 -14.09 10.63 1.71
N ALA A 475 -13.90 11.01 0.45
CA ALA A 475 -13.28 10.16 -0.56
C ALA A 475 -11.80 9.88 -0.25
N LEU A 476 -11.02 10.91 0.13
CA LEU A 476 -9.61 10.77 0.51
C LEU A 476 -9.40 9.88 1.75
N CYS A 477 -10.44 9.71 2.57
CA CYS A 477 -10.46 8.86 3.76
C CYS A 477 -10.99 7.44 3.47
N ASP A 478 -11.17 7.04 2.21
CA ASP A 478 -11.81 5.78 1.78
C ASP A 478 -13.18 5.53 2.44
N GLN A 479 -13.86 6.61 2.87
CA GLN A 479 -15.09 6.56 3.64
C GLN A 479 -15.02 5.70 4.92
N LEU A 480 -13.82 5.46 5.44
CA LEU A 480 -13.60 4.69 6.66
C LEU A 480 -13.92 5.55 7.89
N PRO A 481 -14.83 5.11 8.80
CA PRO A 481 -15.15 5.84 10.02
C PRO A 481 -13.91 6.25 10.82
N LEU A 482 -12.91 5.37 10.90
CA LEU A 482 -11.68 5.65 11.62
C LEU A 482 -10.90 6.83 11.01
N ALA A 483 -10.73 6.81 9.69
CA ALA A 483 -10.04 7.85 8.94
C ALA A 483 -10.73 9.20 9.08
N LEU A 484 -12.05 9.21 8.93
CA LEU A 484 -12.87 10.41 9.08
C LEU A 484 -12.78 11.01 10.49
N ARG A 485 -12.76 10.18 11.53
CA ARG A 485 -12.60 10.66 12.92
C ARG A 485 -11.21 11.25 13.16
N ILE A 486 -10.16 10.69 12.55
CA ILE A 486 -8.80 11.24 12.61
C ILE A 486 -8.75 12.60 11.90
N ALA A 487 -9.30 12.69 10.69
CA ALA A 487 -9.39 13.94 9.93
C ALA A 487 -10.20 15.01 10.68
N ALA A 488 -11.35 14.66 11.25
CA ALA A 488 -12.18 15.56 12.03
C ALA A 488 -11.46 16.03 13.31
N SER A 489 -10.76 15.14 14.01
CA SER A 489 -9.95 15.47 15.18
C SER A 489 -8.87 16.53 14.85
N ARG A 490 -8.21 16.39 13.68
CA ARG A 490 -7.23 17.37 13.21
C ARG A 490 -7.86 18.74 12.90
N LEU A 491 -9.02 18.76 12.24
CA LEU A 491 -9.78 20.00 11.98
C LEU A 491 -10.30 20.66 13.25
N ALA A 492 -10.62 19.87 14.29
CA ALA A 492 -11.01 20.38 15.60
C ALA A 492 -9.81 20.98 16.36
N ALA A 493 -8.63 20.36 16.24
CA ALA A 493 -7.39 20.88 16.82
C ALA A 493 -6.84 22.13 16.09
N ARG A 494 -7.32 22.42 14.87
CA ARG A 494 -6.94 23.59 14.06
C ARG A 494 -8.17 24.42 13.66
N PRO A 495 -8.70 25.27 14.56
CA PRO A 495 -9.95 26.02 14.32
C PRO A 495 -9.90 26.97 13.11
N ASN A 496 -8.71 27.48 12.77
CA ASN A 496 -8.52 28.42 11.66
C ASN A 496 -8.38 27.73 10.29
N TRP A 497 -8.30 26.41 10.24
CA TRP A 497 -8.20 25.67 8.98
C TRP A 497 -9.58 25.44 8.37
N THR A 498 -9.72 25.56 7.06
CA THR A 498 -10.92 25.14 6.34
C THR A 498 -10.90 23.64 6.07
N ILE A 499 -12.03 23.08 5.62
CA ILE A 499 -12.05 21.68 5.16
C ILE A 499 -11.20 21.57 3.88
N ALA A 500 -11.28 22.55 2.99
CA ALA A 500 -10.46 22.63 1.78
C ALA A 500 -8.94 22.64 2.04
N ASP A 501 -8.49 23.28 3.13
CA ASP A 501 -7.07 23.27 3.52
C ASP A 501 -6.60 21.85 3.85
N LEU A 502 -7.38 21.10 4.63
CA LEU A 502 -7.04 19.70 4.93
C LEU A 502 -7.16 18.80 3.71
N VAL A 503 -8.12 19.03 2.82
CA VAL A 503 -8.21 18.32 1.53
C VAL A 503 -6.93 18.56 0.71
N THR A 504 -6.43 19.79 0.69
CA THR A 504 -5.18 20.13 0.00
C THR A 504 -3.99 19.38 0.62
N GLU A 505 -3.89 19.35 1.95
CA GLU A 505 -2.84 18.58 2.67
C GLU A 505 -2.94 17.07 2.38
N LEU A 506 -4.15 16.51 2.40
CA LEU A 506 -4.38 15.08 2.13
C LEU A 506 -4.31 14.72 0.64
N SER A 507 -4.37 15.69 -0.27
CA SER A 507 -4.26 15.41 -1.71
C SER A 507 -2.86 14.92 -2.07
N ASP A 508 -1.83 15.28 -1.31
CA ASP A 508 -0.48 14.74 -1.47
C ASP A 508 -0.41 13.27 -1.04
N GLU A 509 -0.38 12.38 -2.02
CA GLU A 509 -0.29 10.94 -1.83
C GLU A 509 0.91 10.48 -1.00
N ARG A 510 2.03 11.21 -1.05
CA ARG A 510 3.27 10.83 -0.33
C ARG A 510 3.14 10.99 1.16
N THR A 511 2.33 11.96 1.60
CA THR A 511 2.18 12.31 3.02
C THR A 511 0.80 11.93 3.56
N ARG A 512 -0.19 11.61 2.72
CA ARG A 512 -1.58 11.32 3.13
C ARG A 512 -1.69 10.32 4.28
N LEU A 513 -1.02 9.16 4.22
CA LEU A 513 -1.07 8.16 5.30
C LEU A 513 -0.45 8.69 6.61
N LEU A 514 0.67 9.40 6.51
CA LEU A 514 1.29 10.09 7.64
C LEU A 514 0.37 11.18 8.23
N THR A 515 -0.38 11.85 7.35
CA THR A 515 -1.38 12.86 7.69
C THR A 515 -2.68 12.24 8.23
N LEU A 516 -2.90 10.94 8.06
CA LEU A 516 -3.99 10.20 8.72
C LEU A 516 -3.47 9.35 9.88
N ASP A 517 -2.22 9.58 10.31
CA ASP A 517 -1.63 8.97 11.48
C ASP A 517 -1.89 9.82 12.73
N THR A 518 -2.09 9.18 13.88
CA THR A 518 -2.09 9.86 15.18
C THR A 518 -0.90 9.34 15.99
N HIS A 519 -0.24 10.19 16.79
CA HIS A 519 0.88 9.78 17.64
C HIS A 519 0.47 8.85 18.82
N GLY A 520 -0.66 8.13 18.70
CA GLY A 520 -1.20 7.21 19.71
C GLY A 520 -1.69 5.89 19.10
N ALA A 521 -2.36 5.06 19.88
CA ALA A 521 -2.73 3.69 19.50
C ALA A 521 -3.76 3.54 18.35
N VAL A 522 -4.32 4.65 17.85
CA VAL A 522 -5.43 4.66 16.89
C VAL A 522 -4.97 5.24 15.55
N SER A 523 -4.44 4.38 14.69
CA SER A 523 -3.88 4.74 13.39
C SER A 523 -4.31 3.78 12.29
N ILE A 524 -4.63 4.31 11.11
CA ILE A 524 -4.92 3.51 9.92
C ILE A 524 -3.66 2.74 9.50
N ARG A 525 -2.52 3.43 9.46
CA ARG A 525 -1.23 2.86 9.09
C ARG A 525 -0.87 1.69 10.01
N THR A 526 -1.00 1.87 11.33
CA THR A 526 -0.80 0.76 12.28
C THR A 526 -1.77 -0.37 12.04
N ALA A 527 -3.06 -0.08 11.82
CA ALA A 527 -4.06 -1.13 11.61
C ALA A 527 -3.79 -1.96 10.33
N LEU A 528 -3.36 -1.32 9.24
CA LEU A 528 -2.94 -1.99 8.00
C LEU A 528 -1.66 -2.81 8.21
N TRP A 529 -0.68 -2.26 8.92
CA TRP A 529 0.57 -2.95 9.22
C TRP A 529 0.35 -4.21 10.08
N LEU A 530 -0.56 -4.16 11.05
CA LEU A 530 -0.94 -5.33 11.83
C LEU A 530 -1.53 -6.42 10.95
N THR A 531 -2.47 -6.07 10.05
CA THR A 531 -3.01 -7.04 9.08
C THR A 531 -1.92 -7.60 8.16
N TYR A 532 -1.01 -6.76 7.66
CA TYR A 532 0.10 -7.15 6.79
C TYR A 532 1.00 -8.23 7.40
N ARG A 533 1.31 -8.14 8.69
CA ARG A 533 2.18 -9.13 9.38
C ARG A 533 1.60 -10.54 9.46
N HIS A 534 0.29 -10.68 9.27
CA HIS A 534 -0.39 -11.96 9.32
C HIS A 534 -0.58 -12.60 7.94
N LEU A 535 -0.20 -11.89 6.87
CA LEU A 535 -0.24 -12.44 5.52
C LEU A 535 0.85 -13.50 5.33
N SER A 536 0.56 -14.48 4.48
CA SER A 536 1.58 -15.35 3.92
C SER A 536 2.65 -14.53 3.17
N LEU A 537 3.85 -15.10 3.04
CA LEU A 537 4.94 -14.44 2.31
C LEU A 537 4.54 -14.04 0.87
N PRO A 538 3.87 -14.91 0.06
CA PRO A 538 3.38 -14.52 -1.25
C PRO A 538 2.37 -13.36 -1.24
N ALA A 539 1.41 -13.35 -0.30
CA ALA A 539 0.40 -12.30 -0.21
C ALA A 539 1.01 -10.95 0.23
N GLY A 540 1.89 -10.96 1.24
CA GLY A 540 2.61 -9.75 1.66
C GLY A 540 3.52 -9.19 0.55
N GLN A 541 4.22 -10.05 -0.19
CA GLN A 541 5.00 -9.64 -1.35
C GLN A 541 4.10 -9.07 -2.45
N LEU A 542 2.97 -9.71 -2.75
CA LEU A 542 2.05 -9.23 -3.78
C LEU A 542 1.49 -7.85 -3.42
N LEU A 543 1.02 -7.65 -2.19
CA LEU A 543 0.54 -6.33 -1.73
C LEU A 543 1.59 -5.23 -1.95
N THR A 544 2.84 -5.55 -1.65
CA THR A 544 3.98 -4.63 -1.82
C THR A 544 4.22 -4.33 -3.30
N LEU A 545 4.29 -5.37 -4.14
CA LEU A 545 4.60 -5.23 -5.57
C LEU A 545 3.45 -4.65 -6.40
N LEU A 546 2.21 -4.71 -5.90
CA LEU A 546 1.07 -4.04 -6.53
C LEU A 546 1.29 -2.53 -6.65
N ALA A 547 2.14 -1.91 -5.84
CA ALA A 547 2.52 -0.50 -6.02
C ALA A 547 3.14 -0.20 -7.40
N ALA A 548 3.77 -1.19 -8.04
CA ALA A 548 4.28 -1.05 -9.42
C ALA A 548 3.19 -1.17 -10.50
N HIS A 549 1.99 -1.58 -10.12
CA HIS A 549 0.84 -1.73 -11.02
C HIS A 549 0.00 -0.43 -11.02
N PRO A 550 -0.04 0.33 -12.13
CA PRO A 550 -0.73 1.63 -12.16
C PRO A 550 -2.25 1.52 -12.32
N GLY A 551 -2.77 0.37 -12.75
CA GLY A 551 -4.22 0.15 -12.91
C GLY A 551 -4.96 0.02 -11.59
N SER A 552 -6.24 0.41 -11.56
CA SER A 552 -7.11 0.31 -10.36
C SER A 552 -7.47 -1.12 -10.00
N GLU A 553 -7.51 -2.01 -11.00
CA GLU A 553 -7.82 -3.43 -10.85
C GLU A 553 -6.65 -4.30 -11.32
N VAL A 554 -6.55 -5.51 -10.76
CA VAL A 554 -5.52 -6.50 -11.08
C VAL A 554 -6.12 -7.91 -11.15
N ASP A 555 -5.64 -8.75 -12.07
CA ASP A 555 -5.94 -10.18 -12.08
C ASP A 555 -4.76 -11.05 -11.62
N ALA A 556 -5.02 -12.36 -11.59
CA ALA A 556 -4.03 -13.36 -11.24
C ALA A 556 -2.86 -13.44 -12.24
N TYR A 557 -3.02 -13.04 -13.51
CA TYR A 557 -1.91 -13.07 -14.46
C TYR A 557 -0.92 -11.93 -14.21
N ALA A 558 -1.41 -10.70 -14.03
CA ALA A 558 -0.60 -9.56 -13.63
C ALA A 558 0.02 -9.77 -12.23
N GLY A 559 -0.74 -10.34 -11.29
CA GLY A 559 -0.22 -10.74 -9.97
C GLY A 559 0.89 -11.80 -10.06
N ALA A 560 0.72 -12.80 -10.93
CA ALA A 560 1.74 -13.81 -11.20
C ALA A 560 2.98 -13.19 -11.83
N ALA A 561 2.84 -12.23 -12.75
CA ALA A 561 3.97 -11.52 -13.35
C ALA A 561 4.77 -10.71 -12.33
N LEU A 562 4.08 -9.95 -11.46
CA LEU A 562 4.71 -9.14 -10.41
C LEU A 562 5.56 -10.00 -9.47
N LEU A 563 4.97 -11.05 -8.89
CA LEU A 563 5.68 -12.04 -8.07
C LEU A 563 6.70 -12.85 -8.89
N GLY A 564 6.46 -12.95 -10.20
CA GLY A 564 6.96 -13.96 -11.13
C GLY A 564 7.01 -15.36 -10.55
N THR A 565 5.81 -15.78 -10.17
CA THR A 565 5.44 -17.13 -9.75
C THR A 565 4.41 -17.70 -10.72
N ASP A 566 3.86 -18.88 -10.45
CA ASP A 566 2.77 -19.47 -11.23
C ASP A 566 1.38 -18.89 -10.90
N LEU A 567 0.40 -19.16 -11.78
CA LEU A 567 -0.96 -18.64 -11.67
C LEU A 567 -1.70 -19.11 -10.41
N PRO A 568 -1.61 -20.40 -9.98
CA PRO A 568 -2.24 -20.84 -8.73
C PRO A 568 -1.73 -20.11 -7.49
N THR A 569 -0.41 -19.89 -7.38
CA THR A 569 0.19 -19.15 -6.26
C THR A 569 -0.29 -17.71 -6.23
N ALA A 570 -0.33 -17.04 -7.38
CA ALA A 570 -0.83 -15.66 -7.47
C ALA A 570 -2.33 -15.56 -7.14
N ARG A 571 -3.14 -16.52 -7.59
CA ARG A 571 -4.57 -16.59 -7.24
C ARG A 571 -4.77 -16.80 -5.75
N GLY A 572 -3.99 -17.69 -5.12
CA GLY A 572 -4.01 -17.88 -3.67
C GLY A 572 -3.64 -16.61 -2.91
N ALA A 573 -2.59 -15.90 -3.34
CA ALA A 573 -2.20 -14.62 -2.76
C ALA A 573 -3.27 -13.52 -2.91
N LEU A 574 -3.90 -13.39 -4.09
CA LEU A 574 -5.01 -12.45 -4.30
C LEU A 574 -6.23 -12.80 -3.44
N GLY A 575 -6.58 -14.09 -3.37
CA GLY A 575 -7.66 -14.59 -2.53
C GLY A 575 -7.43 -14.31 -1.05
N GLU A 576 -6.20 -14.51 -0.56
CA GLU A 576 -5.83 -14.17 0.82
C GLU A 576 -5.92 -12.66 1.09
N LEU A 577 -5.43 -11.82 0.18
CA LEU A 577 -5.56 -10.36 0.30
C LEU A 577 -7.03 -9.93 0.31
N ALA A 578 -7.89 -10.57 -0.48
CA ALA A 578 -9.33 -10.33 -0.48
C ALA A 578 -10.01 -10.83 0.81
N ALA A 579 -9.59 -11.98 1.34
CA ALA A 579 -10.08 -12.52 2.62
C ALA A 579 -9.77 -11.59 3.79
N TYR A 580 -8.65 -10.86 3.75
CA TYR A 580 -8.30 -9.82 4.72
C TYR A 580 -8.85 -8.42 4.39
N HIS A 581 -9.68 -8.29 3.35
CA HIS A 581 -10.25 -7.03 2.88
C HIS A 581 -9.20 -5.96 2.53
N LEU A 582 -8.00 -6.39 2.11
CA LEU A 582 -6.97 -5.53 1.52
C LEU A 582 -7.19 -5.36 0.01
N LEU A 583 -7.95 -6.28 -0.60
CA LEU A 583 -8.48 -6.17 -1.95
C LEU A 583 -9.97 -6.42 -1.93
N SER A 584 -10.67 -5.84 -2.91
CA SER A 584 -12.09 -6.07 -3.15
C SER A 584 -12.25 -6.74 -4.51
N GLU A 585 -12.89 -7.90 -4.56
CA GLU A 585 -13.18 -8.55 -5.84
C GLU A 585 -14.37 -7.85 -6.50
N SER A 586 -14.10 -7.05 -7.55
CA SER A 586 -15.13 -6.28 -8.28
C SER A 586 -15.98 -7.19 -9.15
N THR A 587 -15.31 -8.14 -9.82
CA THR A 587 -15.89 -9.20 -10.65
C THR A 587 -15.03 -10.45 -10.51
N PRO A 588 -15.53 -11.65 -10.82
CA PRO A 588 -14.77 -12.88 -10.65
C PRO A 588 -13.36 -12.80 -11.28
N GLY A 589 -12.33 -12.90 -10.45
CA GLY A 589 -10.92 -12.84 -10.87
C GLY A 589 -10.32 -11.44 -11.03
N ARG A 590 -11.06 -10.37 -10.71
CA ARG A 590 -10.60 -8.97 -10.77
C ARG A 590 -10.66 -8.31 -9.40
N TYR A 591 -9.52 -7.82 -8.96
CA TYR A 591 -9.33 -7.29 -7.62
C TYR A 591 -8.98 -5.81 -7.66
N SER A 592 -9.74 -4.98 -6.96
CA SER A 592 -9.49 -3.55 -6.80
C SER A 592 -8.85 -3.23 -5.45
N ARG A 593 -8.10 -2.11 -5.41
CA ARG A 593 -7.46 -1.57 -4.20
C ARG A 593 -8.14 -0.28 -3.81
N HIS A 594 -8.42 -0.12 -2.52
CA HIS A 594 -8.78 1.18 -1.96
C HIS A 594 -7.55 2.09 -1.86
N ASP A 595 -7.75 3.40 -1.86
CA ASP A 595 -6.66 4.37 -2.03
C ASP A 595 -5.66 4.30 -0.87
N LEU A 596 -6.12 4.21 0.38
CA LEU A 596 -5.24 4.12 1.54
C LEU A 596 -4.43 2.82 1.55
N ILE A 597 -4.98 1.72 1.02
CA ILE A 597 -4.25 0.45 0.87
C ILE A 597 -3.21 0.57 -0.24
N ARG A 598 -3.54 1.23 -1.36
CA ARG A 598 -2.58 1.52 -2.43
C ARG A 598 -1.39 2.35 -1.91
N LEU A 599 -1.66 3.40 -1.13
CA LEU A 599 -0.62 4.22 -0.52
C LEU A 599 0.24 3.43 0.46
N PHE A 600 -0.37 2.53 1.24
CA PHE A 600 0.36 1.67 2.16
C PHE A 600 1.28 0.70 1.41
N GLY A 601 0.79 0.11 0.31
CA GLY A 601 1.61 -0.67 -0.61
C GLY A 601 2.78 0.14 -1.21
N MET A 602 2.56 1.43 -1.52
CA MET A 602 3.62 2.32 -2.02
C MET A 602 4.70 2.61 -0.96
N GLU A 603 4.33 2.80 0.32
CA GLU A 603 5.31 2.91 1.42
C GLU A 603 6.16 1.63 1.51
N LEU A 604 5.51 0.45 1.54
CA LEU A 604 6.20 -0.85 1.58
C LEU A 604 7.12 -1.06 0.36
N PHE A 605 6.69 -0.61 -0.81
CA PHE A 605 7.45 -0.75 -2.05
C PHE A 605 8.66 0.18 -2.07
N ALA A 606 8.52 1.41 -1.57
CA ALA A 606 9.63 2.36 -1.45
C ALA A 606 10.77 1.82 -0.56
N ASP A 607 10.43 1.06 0.48
CA ASP A 607 11.40 0.41 1.37
C ASP A 607 12.10 -0.81 0.74
N GLN A 608 11.63 -1.32 -0.40
CA GLN A 608 12.30 -2.43 -1.10
C GLN A 608 13.60 -1.98 -1.78
N PRO A 609 14.61 -2.86 -1.90
CA PRO A 609 15.81 -2.58 -2.69
C PRO A 609 15.46 -2.18 -4.13
N GLU A 610 16.21 -1.23 -4.70
CA GLU A 610 15.99 -0.73 -6.06
C GLU A 610 15.94 -1.85 -7.11
N GLN A 611 16.79 -2.87 -6.97
CA GLN A 611 16.80 -4.03 -7.86
C GLN A 611 15.48 -4.82 -7.84
N VAL A 612 14.83 -4.95 -6.68
CA VAL A 612 13.53 -5.61 -6.54
C VAL A 612 12.46 -4.80 -7.25
N ARG A 613 12.41 -3.49 -6.99
CA ARG A 613 11.44 -2.57 -7.61
C ARG A 613 11.55 -2.54 -9.13
N ARG A 614 12.79 -2.47 -9.64
CA ARG A 614 13.07 -2.50 -11.08
C ARG A 614 12.63 -3.82 -11.70
N ARG A 615 13.03 -4.96 -11.10
CA ARG A 615 12.72 -6.28 -11.63
C ARG A 615 11.22 -6.59 -11.66
N SER A 616 10.45 -6.16 -10.66
CA SER A 616 8.99 -6.36 -10.66
C SER A 616 8.31 -5.55 -11.77
N THR A 617 8.78 -4.32 -12.01
CA THR A 617 8.26 -3.46 -13.09
C THR A 617 8.62 -4.02 -14.46
N GLU A 618 9.86 -4.48 -14.66
CA GLU A 618 10.31 -5.14 -15.90
C GLU A 618 9.49 -6.40 -16.19
N ARG A 619 9.22 -7.24 -15.18
CA ARG A 619 8.37 -8.43 -15.31
C ARG A 619 6.94 -8.10 -15.72
N LEU A 620 6.36 -7.05 -15.14
CA LEU A 620 5.01 -6.61 -15.48
C LEU A 620 4.94 -6.13 -16.94
N LEU A 621 5.92 -5.33 -17.38
CA LEU A 621 6.00 -4.88 -18.77
C LEU A 621 6.22 -6.04 -19.75
N ASP A 622 7.13 -6.98 -19.45
CA ASP A 622 7.37 -8.18 -20.28
C ASP A 622 6.12 -9.07 -20.36
N TYR A 623 5.33 -9.15 -19.28
CA TYR A 623 4.02 -9.82 -19.27
C TYR A 623 3.02 -9.13 -20.21
N TYR A 624 2.80 -7.82 -20.05
CA TYR A 624 1.83 -7.10 -20.88
C TYR A 624 2.22 -7.11 -22.35
N GLN A 625 3.52 -7.08 -22.69
CA GLN A 625 3.96 -7.24 -24.07
C GLN A 625 3.59 -8.60 -24.67
N GLU A 626 3.71 -9.70 -23.91
CA GLU A 626 3.27 -11.01 -24.40
C GLU A 626 1.75 -11.14 -24.44
N ALA A 627 1.05 -10.67 -23.41
CA ALA A 627 -0.40 -10.74 -23.35
C ALA A 627 -1.04 -9.93 -24.50
N VAL A 628 -0.55 -8.71 -24.74
CA VAL A 628 -0.98 -7.88 -25.86
C VAL A 628 -0.67 -8.54 -27.20
N ARG A 629 0.52 -9.13 -27.37
CA ARG A 629 0.86 -9.87 -28.61
C ARG A 629 -0.12 -11.02 -28.84
N GLN A 630 -0.35 -11.85 -27.82
CA GLN A 630 -1.23 -13.01 -27.94
C GLN A 630 -2.69 -12.62 -28.21
N CYS A 631 -3.20 -11.59 -27.55
CA CYS A 631 -4.53 -11.06 -27.84
C CYS A 631 -4.58 -10.37 -29.21
N GLY A 632 -3.52 -9.66 -29.60
CA GLY A 632 -3.36 -8.94 -30.86
C GLY A 632 -3.36 -9.86 -32.08
N ASP A 633 -2.78 -11.05 -31.97
CA ASP A 633 -2.74 -12.05 -33.05
C ASP A 633 -4.14 -12.42 -33.59
N HIS A 634 -5.19 -12.29 -32.78
CA HIS A 634 -6.58 -12.54 -33.22
C HIS A 634 -7.16 -11.45 -34.12
N VAL A 635 -6.67 -10.21 -34.03
CA VAL A 635 -7.21 -9.05 -34.74
C VAL A 635 -6.25 -8.47 -35.78
N ASP A 636 -4.95 -8.64 -35.58
CA ASP A 636 -3.89 -8.16 -36.46
C ASP A 636 -2.79 -9.23 -36.56
N PRO A 637 -3.03 -10.31 -37.34
CA PRO A 637 -2.09 -11.41 -37.46
C PRO A 637 -0.80 -10.95 -38.15
N GLY A 638 0.33 -11.55 -37.77
CA GLY A 638 1.64 -11.27 -38.37
C GLY A 638 2.35 -10.04 -37.78
N GLN A 639 1.96 -9.59 -36.59
CA GLN A 639 2.71 -8.60 -35.82
C GLN A 639 4.11 -9.12 -35.45
N ASP A 640 5.12 -8.27 -35.60
CA ASP A 640 6.48 -8.60 -35.20
C ASP A 640 6.63 -8.61 -33.67
N ALA A 641 7.35 -9.62 -33.18
CA ALA A 641 7.86 -9.60 -31.81
C ALA A 641 9.06 -8.64 -31.75
N TYR A 642 8.86 -7.46 -31.19
CA TYR A 642 9.92 -6.46 -31.08
C TYR A 642 10.85 -6.79 -29.90
N GLY A 643 11.88 -7.58 -30.17
CA GLY A 643 12.97 -7.88 -29.24
C GLY A 643 12.68 -8.99 -28.20
N PRO A 644 13.73 -9.52 -27.56
CA PRO A 644 13.60 -10.58 -26.56
C PRO A 644 13.07 -10.04 -25.23
N ARG A 645 12.34 -10.90 -24.50
CA ARG A 645 11.90 -10.62 -23.13
C ARG A 645 12.95 -11.06 -22.14
N ALA A 646 13.37 -10.15 -21.26
CA ALA A 646 14.35 -10.49 -20.23
C ALA A 646 13.73 -11.41 -19.16
N HIS A 647 12.44 -11.23 -18.88
CA HIS A 647 11.69 -12.01 -17.91
C HIS A 647 10.40 -12.56 -18.54
N PRO A 648 10.49 -13.65 -19.33
CA PRO A 648 9.31 -14.23 -19.98
C PRO A 648 8.25 -14.61 -18.94
N PRO A 649 6.97 -14.25 -19.16
CA PRO A 649 5.90 -14.59 -18.22
C PRO A 649 5.68 -16.10 -18.17
N ARG A 650 5.32 -16.61 -17.00
CA ARG A 650 5.00 -18.04 -16.82
C ARG A 650 3.62 -18.42 -17.37
N ALA A 651 2.71 -17.45 -17.42
CA ALA A 651 1.35 -17.61 -17.92
C ALA A 651 0.87 -16.29 -18.52
N VAL A 652 0.06 -16.40 -19.57
CA VAL A 652 -0.57 -15.30 -20.28
C VAL A 652 -2.00 -15.69 -20.66
N PRO A 653 -2.91 -14.72 -20.84
CA PRO A 653 -4.28 -15.02 -21.24
C PRO A 653 -4.32 -15.74 -22.59
N GLN A 654 -5.18 -16.75 -22.70
CA GLN A 654 -5.43 -17.51 -23.93
C GLN A 654 -6.87 -17.27 -24.38
N PRO A 655 -7.16 -16.12 -25.00
CA PRO A 655 -8.51 -15.86 -25.52
C PRO A 655 -8.88 -16.89 -26.59
N ALA A 656 -10.14 -17.34 -26.59
CA ALA A 656 -10.62 -18.32 -27.57
C ALA A 656 -10.81 -17.71 -28.96
N ASP A 657 -11.15 -16.42 -29.01
CA ASP A 657 -11.47 -15.67 -30.23
C ASP A 657 -11.14 -14.18 -30.08
N ALA A 658 -11.35 -13.42 -31.17
CA ALA A 658 -11.13 -11.98 -31.20
C ALA A 658 -12.00 -11.23 -30.18
N ARG A 659 -13.23 -11.67 -29.92
CA ARG A 659 -14.12 -11.01 -28.97
C ARG A 659 -13.62 -11.14 -27.54
N ALA A 660 -13.15 -12.33 -27.15
CA ALA A 660 -12.53 -12.58 -25.87
C ALA A 660 -11.24 -11.74 -25.71
N ALA A 661 -10.44 -11.64 -26.77
CA ALA A 661 -9.23 -10.80 -26.79
C ALA A 661 -9.55 -9.31 -26.58
N LEU A 662 -10.58 -8.79 -27.26
CA LEU A 662 -11.02 -7.40 -27.08
C LEU A 662 -11.65 -7.15 -25.70
N THR A 663 -12.41 -8.10 -25.17
CA THR A 663 -12.99 -8.00 -23.83
C THR A 663 -11.89 -7.91 -22.77
N TRP A 664 -10.84 -8.73 -22.89
CA TRP A 664 -9.66 -8.62 -22.03
C TRP A 664 -8.96 -7.28 -22.21
N PHE A 665 -8.71 -6.85 -23.45
CA PHE A 665 -8.00 -5.60 -23.73
C PHE A 665 -8.75 -4.39 -23.18
N ILE A 666 -10.07 -4.32 -23.31
CA ILE A 666 -10.91 -3.23 -22.78
C ILE A 666 -10.75 -3.10 -21.26
N ALA A 667 -10.63 -4.23 -20.55
CA ALA A 667 -10.40 -4.24 -19.11
C ALA A 667 -8.96 -3.81 -18.75
N GLU A 668 -7.95 -4.20 -19.53
CA GLU A 668 -6.54 -3.89 -19.28
C GLU A 668 -6.05 -2.55 -19.84
N GLU A 669 -6.78 -1.95 -20.77
CA GLU A 669 -6.34 -0.77 -21.53
C GLU A 669 -5.89 0.39 -20.61
N PRO A 670 -6.61 0.75 -19.54
CA PRO A 670 -6.17 1.80 -18.63
C PRO A 670 -4.81 1.49 -18.00
N THR A 671 -4.56 0.24 -17.64
CA THR A 671 -3.28 -0.23 -17.10
C THR A 671 -2.18 -0.17 -18.15
N ILE A 672 -2.43 -0.69 -19.35
CA ILE A 672 -1.46 -0.68 -20.47
C ILE A 672 -1.05 0.76 -20.79
N ARG A 673 -2.02 1.66 -20.92
CA ARG A 673 -1.77 3.08 -21.21
C ARG A 673 -0.93 3.76 -20.12
N ALA A 674 -1.26 3.53 -18.85
CA ALA A 674 -0.52 4.09 -17.73
C ALA A 674 0.90 3.51 -17.61
N LEU A 675 1.09 2.22 -17.93
CA LEU A 675 2.40 1.58 -17.99
C LEU A 675 3.26 2.19 -19.10
N VAL A 676 2.73 2.37 -20.32
CA VAL A 676 3.46 3.02 -21.41
C VAL A 676 3.87 4.44 -21.02
N ALA A 677 2.96 5.22 -20.43
CA ALA A 677 3.24 6.59 -20.00
C ALA A 677 4.34 6.66 -18.93
N THR A 678 4.29 5.78 -17.93
CA THR A 678 5.26 5.75 -16.82
C THR A 678 6.61 5.20 -17.27
N ALA A 679 6.60 4.16 -18.12
CA ALA A 679 7.81 3.53 -18.63
C ALA A 679 8.52 4.40 -19.68
N ALA A 680 7.84 5.35 -20.34
CA ALA A 680 8.47 6.21 -21.35
C ALA A 680 9.72 6.95 -20.83
N ASP A 681 9.76 7.26 -19.53
CA ASP A 681 10.91 7.88 -18.89
C ASP A 681 11.89 6.89 -18.24
N GLN A 682 11.38 5.79 -17.69
CA GLN A 682 12.13 4.84 -16.86
C GLN A 682 12.72 3.66 -17.65
N ASP A 683 11.96 3.14 -18.62
CA ASP A 683 12.33 2.05 -19.54
C ASP A 683 11.75 2.34 -20.93
N PRO A 684 12.34 3.33 -21.65
CA PRO A 684 11.82 3.76 -22.93
C PRO A 684 11.77 2.62 -23.96
N GLU A 685 12.67 1.64 -23.88
CA GLU A 685 12.72 0.51 -24.81
C GLU A 685 11.45 -0.36 -24.72
N ARG A 686 11.01 -0.71 -23.50
CA ARG A 686 9.76 -1.47 -23.33
C ARG A 686 8.52 -0.64 -23.60
N ALA A 687 8.55 0.66 -23.29
CA ALA A 687 7.43 1.56 -23.48
C ALA A 687 7.00 1.65 -24.95
N TRP A 688 7.96 1.92 -25.87
CA TRP A 688 7.63 2.04 -27.29
C TRP A 688 7.19 0.72 -27.92
N ARG A 689 7.78 -0.41 -27.49
CA ARG A 689 7.39 -1.75 -27.94
C ARG A 689 5.97 -2.10 -27.57
N LEU A 690 5.60 -1.86 -26.31
CA LEU A 690 4.25 -2.12 -25.81
C LEU A 690 3.22 -1.23 -26.52
N ALA A 691 3.55 0.04 -26.75
CA ALA A 691 2.68 0.97 -27.49
C ALA A 691 2.42 0.48 -28.94
N LEU A 692 3.44 0.03 -29.65
CA LEU A 692 3.30 -0.52 -31.01
C LEU A 692 2.46 -1.81 -31.01
N GLN A 693 2.78 -2.77 -30.14
CA GLN A 693 2.07 -4.07 -30.09
C GLN A 693 0.59 -3.91 -29.75
N ALA A 694 0.22 -2.95 -28.91
CA ALA A 694 -1.18 -2.72 -28.54
C ALA A 694 -2.04 -2.14 -29.68
N SER A 695 -1.42 -1.70 -30.78
CA SER A 695 -2.10 -0.89 -31.80
C SER A 695 -3.27 -1.57 -32.50
N GLY A 696 -3.12 -2.85 -32.86
CA GLY A 696 -4.22 -3.62 -33.46
C GLY A 696 -5.44 -3.72 -32.54
N LEU A 697 -5.21 -3.93 -31.24
CA LEU A 697 -6.27 -4.02 -30.23
C LEU A 697 -6.94 -2.66 -29.96
N TYR A 698 -6.16 -1.57 -29.88
CA TYR A 698 -6.72 -0.21 -29.75
C TYR A 698 -7.65 0.15 -30.90
N TYR A 699 -7.21 -0.17 -32.12
CA TYR A 699 -7.98 0.08 -33.32
C TYR A 699 -9.28 -0.73 -33.32
N ALA A 700 -9.19 -2.05 -33.10
CA ALA A 700 -10.34 -2.94 -33.06
C ALA A 700 -11.32 -2.61 -31.92
N ALA A 701 -10.82 -2.19 -30.75
CA ALA A 701 -11.61 -1.74 -29.60
C ALA A 701 -12.15 -0.31 -29.75
N SER A 702 -11.85 0.37 -30.87
CA SER A 702 -12.40 1.70 -31.20
C SER A 702 -12.02 2.82 -30.23
N ARG A 703 -10.87 2.70 -29.55
CA ARG A 703 -10.39 3.67 -28.55
C ARG A 703 -9.37 4.64 -29.16
N LEU A 704 -9.76 5.35 -30.23
CA LEU A 704 -8.82 6.14 -31.04
C LEU A 704 -8.13 7.28 -30.29
N ILE A 705 -8.83 7.97 -29.38
CA ILE A 705 -8.27 9.08 -28.58
C ILE A 705 -7.23 8.55 -27.59
N ASP A 706 -7.58 7.48 -26.89
CA ASP A 706 -6.71 6.81 -25.93
C ASP A 706 -5.49 6.18 -26.62
N TRP A 707 -5.70 5.63 -27.81
CA TRP A 707 -4.65 5.11 -28.67
C TRP A 707 -3.65 6.20 -29.06
N LEU A 708 -4.12 7.37 -29.50
CA LEU A 708 -3.26 8.52 -29.79
C LEU A 708 -2.41 8.93 -28.56
N SER A 709 -3.01 8.93 -27.37
CA SER A 709 -2.30 9.22 -26.12
C SER A 709 -1.19 8.19 -25.82
N CYS A 710 -1.52 6.90 -25.96
CA CYS A 710 -0.58 5.79 -25.79
C CYS A 710 0.57 5.86 -26.81
N LEU A 711 0.25 6.01 -28.10
CA LEU A 711 1.23 6.11 -29.19
C LEU A 711 2.16 7.31 -29.04
N ARG A 712 1.68 8.48 -28.61
CA ARG A 712 2.53 9.66 -28.36
C ARG A 712 3.53 9.43 -27.24
N SER A 713 3.13 8.71 -26.19
CA SER A 713 4.07 8.31 -25.13
C SER A 713 5.09 7.29 -25.64
N GLY A 714 4.66 6.33 -26.46
CA GLY A 714 5.56 5.41 -27.17
C GLY A 714 6.53 6.12 -28.11
N LEU A 715 6.08 7.13 -28.88
CA LEU A 715 6.91 7.90 -29.80
C LEU A 715 8.01 8.66 -29.05
N ARG A 716 7.65 9.37 -27.97
CA ARG A 716 8.63 10.04 -27.09
C ARG A 716 9.69 9.07 -26.55
N ALA A 717 9.28 7.83 -26.23
CA ALA A 717 10.20 6.79 -25.78
C ALA A 717 11.11 6.29 -26.91
N ALA A 718 10.55 6.05 -28.11
CA ALA A 718 11.31 5.63 -29.29
C ALA A 718 12.30 6.69 -29.78
N GLU A 719 11.97 7.97 -29.68
CA GLU A 719 12.90 9.06 -30.05
C GLU A 719 14.15 9.10 -29.16
N ARG A 720 14.07 8.57 -27.93
CA ARG A 720 15.20 8.53 -26.98
C ARG A 720 16.12 7.34 -27.20
N THR A 721 15.58 6.15 -27.45
CA THR A 721 16.36 4.89 -27.47
C THR A 721 16.01 3.95 -28.62
N GLY A 722 14.95 4.24 -29.38
CA GLY A 722 14.46 3.40 -30.46
C GLY A 722 15.24 3.58 -31.77
N PRO A 723 15.27 2.55 -32.62
CA PRO A 723 15.78 2.67 -33.99
C PRO A 723 14.85 3.55 -34.85
N GLN A 724 15.37 4.16 -35.93
CA GLN A 724 14.59 5.06 -36.80
C GLN A 724 13.35 4.38 -37.41
N TRP A 725 13.43 3.08 -37.72
CA TRP A 725 12.28 2.33 -38.22
C TRP A 725 11.14 2.24 -37.19
N ALA A 726 11.45 2.20 -35.87
CA ALA A 726 10.44 2.14 -34.82
C ALA A 726 9.74 3.49 -34.65
N VAL A 727 10.49 4.59 -34.78
CA VAL A 727 9.94 5.96 -34.82
C VAL A 727 8.99 6.11 -36.01
N SER A 728 9.42 5.72 -37.20
CA SER A 728 8.59 5.75 -38.42
C SER A 728 7.33 4.88 -38.31
N MET A 729 7.43 3.70 -37.69
CA MET A 729 6.27 2.86 -37.39
C MET A 729 5.27 3.58 -36.49
N LEU A 730 5.73 4.16 -35.38
CA LEU A 730 4.87 4.92 -34.46
C LEU A 730 4.23 6.14 -35.14
N GLU A 731 4.99 6.92 -35.90
CA GLU A 731 4.48 8.06 -36.68
C GLU A 731 3.39 7.62 -37.69
N SER A 732 3.62 6.53 -38.42
CA SER A 732 2.65 5.97 -39.36
C SER A 732 1.40 5.45 -38.65
N THR A 733 1.56 4.81 -37.50
CA THR A 733 0.43 4.33 -36.70
C THR A 733 -0.38 5.49 -36.10
N ILE A 734 0.28 6.57 -35.66
CA ILE A 734 -0.39 7.81 -35.23
C ILE A 734 -1.15 8.43 -36.40
N ALA A 735 -0.56 8.49 -37.59
CA ALA A 735 -1.24 9.00 -38.77
C ALA A 735 -2.49 8.17 -39.11
N ASN A 736 -2.43 6.84 -39.00
CA ASN A 736 -3.60 5.98 -39.16
C ASN A 736 -4.71 6.28 -38.13
N ALA A 737 -4.33 6.54 -36.87
CA ALA A 737 -5.26 6.99 -35.84
C ALA A 737 -5.86 8.38 -36.15
N LEU A 738 -5.06 9.31 -36.66
CA LEU A 738 -5.48 10.65 -37.09
C LEU A 738 -6.48 10.58 -38.26
N ILE A 739 -6.30 9.66 -39.20
CA ILE A 739 -7.29 9.39 -40.27
C ILE A 739 -8.63 8.99 -39.65
N GLY A 740 -8.62 8.09 -38.67
CA GLY A 740 -9.83 7.62 -37.99
C GLY A 740 -10.56 8.69 -37.17
N VAL A 741 -9.88 9.76 -36.75
CA VAL A 741 -10.48 10.94 -36.09
C VAL A 741 -10.61 12.15 -37.02
N GLU A 742 -10.58 11.91 -38.34
CA GLU A 742 -10.80 12.90 -39.41
C GLU A 742 -9.79 14.07 -39.45
N ARG A 743 -8.60 13.89 -38.86
CA ARG A 743 -7.49 14.87 -38.88
C ARG A 743 -6.52 14.58 -40.02
N ILE A 744 -7.04 14.54 -41.24
CA ILE A 744 -6.34 13.98 -42.41
C ILE A 744 -5.09 14.77 -42.81
N VAL A 745 -5.13 16.11 -42.71
CA VAL A 745 -3.97 16.96 -43.08
C VAL A 745 -2.77 16.67 -42.19
N GLU A 746 -2.99 16.58 -40.87
CA GLU A 746 -1.94 16.22 -39.91
C GLU A 746 -1.42 14.79 -40.14
N ALA A 747 -2.29 13.87 -40.55
CA ALA A 747 -1.88 12.51 -40.91
C ALA A 747 -0.93 12.50 -42.12
N VAL A 748 -1.20 13.30 -43.15
CA VAL A 748 -0.31 13.43 -44.34
C VAL A 748 1.05 14.00 -43.96
N GLU A 749 1.08 15.08 -43.18
CA GLU A 749 2.33 15.70 -42.71
C GLU A 749 3.18 14.68 -41.94
N LEU A 750 2.58 13.98 -40.99
CA LEU A 750 3.28 13.01 -40.16
C LEU A 750 3.76 11.77 -40.94
N CYS A 751 2.93 11.22 -41.82
CA CYS A 751 3.32 10.09 -42.66
C CYS A 751 4.39 10.46 -43.69
N THR A 752 4.43 11.70 -44.18
CA THR A 752 5.50 12.17 -45.07
C THR A 752 6.85 12.10 -44.35
N ILE A 753 6.91 12.59 -43.12
CA ILE A 753 8.09 12.47 -42.25
C ILE A 753 8.46 11.00 -42.03
N ALA A 754 7.48 10.14 -41.74
CA ALA A 754 7.70 8.72 -41.49
C ALA A 754 8.29 7.98 -42.71
N VAL A 755 7.85 8.32 -43.92
CA VAL A 755 8.39 7.77 -45.18
C VAL A 755 9.84 8.22 -45.38
N ASP A 756 10.15 9.49 -45.11
CA ASP A 756 11.52 10.04 -45.28
C ASP A 756 12.53 9.45 -44.28
N ARG A 757 12.07 8.99 -43.10
CA ARG A 757 12.91 8.32 -42.09
C ARG A 757 13.33 6.90 -42.45
N THR A 758 12.63 6.26 -43.37
CA THR A 758 12.85 4.85 -43.72
C THR A 758 13.16 4.68 -45.19
N SER A 759 13.70 3.52 -45.53
CA SER A 759 14.03 3.13 -46.90
C SER A 759 13.49 1.74 -47.20
N ALA A 760 13.52 1.36 -48.48
CA ALA A 760 13.17 -0.01 -48.89
C ALA A 760 13.97 -1.11 -48.16
N ALA A 761 15.18 -0.79 -47.64
CA ALA A 761 16.00 -1.74 -46.89
C ALA A 761 15.43 -2.04 -45.48
N ASP A 762 14.62 -1.13 -44.93
CA ASP A 762 13.96 -1.30 -43.63
C ASP A 762 12.76 -2.26 -43.71
N GLY A 763 12.30 -2.62 -44.91
CA GLY A 763 11.25 -3.61 -45.13
C GLY A 763 9.85 -3.09 -44.76
N PHE A 764 9.14 -3.82 -43.90
CA PHE A 764 7.73 -3.56 -43.58
C PHE A 764 7.44 -2.18 -42.98
N PRO A 765 8.27 -1.60 -42.08
CA PRO A 765 8.14 -0.21 -41.66
C PRO A 765 7.96 0.80 -42.81
N HIS A 766 8.77 0.68 -43.86
CA HIS A 766 8.65 1.57 -45.03
C HIS A 766 7.37 1.30 -45.84
N VAL A 767 7.00 0.02 -45.99
CA VAL A 767 5.73 -0.38 -46.63
C VAL A 767 4.53 0.23 -45.89
N ARG A 768 4.51 0.13 -44.56
CA ARG A 768 3.42 0.67 -43.72
C ARG A 768 3.32 2.19 -43.82
N ALA A 769 4.45 2.90 -43.79
CA ALA A 769 4.50 4.34 -43.93
C ALA A 769 3.94 4.79 -45.30
N GLN A 770 4.38 4.15 -46.38
CA GLN A 770 3.89 4.44 -47.74
C GLN A 770 2.39 4.13 -47.91
N ALA A 771 1.94 2.98 -47.40
CA ALA A 771 0.53 2.58 -47.49
C ALA A 771 -0.40 3.51 -46.71
N THR A 772 0.02 3.94 -45.51
CA THR A 772 -0.76 4.88 -44.70
C THR A 772 -0.79 6.28 -45.31
N LEU A 773 0.33 6.76 -45.87
CA LEU A 773 0.39 8.01 -46.62
C LEU A 773 -0.53 7.95 -47.85
N ALA A 774 -0.51 6.83 -48.59
CA ALA A 774 -1.38 6.62 -49.74
C ALA A 774 -2.86 6.73 -49.37
N LEU A 775 -3.25 6.12 -48.25
CA LEU A 775 -4.62 6.22 -47.74
C LEU A 775 -4.99 7.66 -47.41
N ALA A 776 -4.13 8.39 -46.67
CA ALA A 776 -4.38 9.77 -46.28
C ALA A 776 -4.51 10.70 -47.52
N GLU A 777 -3.62 10.54 -48.51
CA GLU A 777 -3.65 11.28 -49.77
C GLU A 777 -4.91 10.98 -50.59
N ALA A 778 -5.35 9.72 -50.62
CA ALA A 778 -6.59 9.34 -51.30
C ALA A 778 -7.83 9.97 -50.65
N VAL A 779 -7.87 10.02 -49.31
CA VAL A 779 -8.95 10.69 -48.56
C VAL A 779 -8.99 12.20 -48.84
N LEU A 780 -7.83 12.85 -49.06
CA LEU A 780 -7.77 14.24 -49.52
C LEU A 780 -8.11 14.45 -51.00
N GLY A 781 -8.31 13.37 -51.77
CA GLY A 781 -8.59 13.43 -53.21
C GLY A 781 -7.36 13.45 -54.12
N ASN A 782 -6.14 13.31 -53.59
CA ASN A 782 -4.89 13.26 -54.36
C ASN A 782 -4.62 11.84 -54.92
N THR A 783 -5.58 11.31 -55.66
CA THR A 783 -5.66 9.90 -56.07
C THR A 783 -4.46 9.43 -56.92
N ALA A 784 -3.90 10.29 -57.78
CA ALA A 784 -2.73 9.96 -58.59
C ALA A 784 -1.47 9.72 -57.74
N LYS A 785 -1.24 10.56 -56.72
CA LYS A 785 -0.12 10.40 -55.77
C LYS A 785 -0.33 9.16 -54.91
N ALA A 786 -1.56 8.97 -54.42
CA ALA A 786 -1.93 7.79 -53.64
C ALA A 786 -1.68 6.47 -54.39
N GLY A 787 -2.05 6.39 -55.67
CA GLY A 787 -1.79 5.21 -56.51
C GLY A 787 -0.30 4.88 -56.62
N GLN A 788 0.54 5.88 -56.89
CA GLN A 788 2.00 5.67 -56.97
C GLN A 788 2.61 5.16 -55.66
N LEU A 789 2.15 5.70 -54.52
CA LEU A 789 2.63 5.28 -53.20
C LEU A 789 2.24 3.83 -52.89
N VAL A 790 1.01 3.45 -53.19
CA VAL A 790 0.52 2.11 -52.86
C VAL A 790 1.09 1.03 -53.79
N ASP A 791 1.36 1.34 -55.05
CA ASP A 791 2.03 0.42 -55.97
C ASP A 791 3.47 0.11 -55.54
N ARG A 792 4.21 1.12 -55.05
CA ARG A 792 5.54 0.94 -54.46
C ARG A 792 5.48 0.09 -53.19
N ALA A 793 4.52 0.37 -52.31
CA ALA A 793 4.33 -0.40 -51.08
C ALA A 793 4.03 -1.88 -51.38
N LEU A 794 3.17 -2.15 -52.37
CA LEU A 794 2.85 -3.52 -52.81
C LEU A 794 4.04 -4.25 -53.41
N GLU A 795 4.82 -3.58 -54.26
CA GLU A 795 6.02 -4.17 -54.85
C GLU A 795 7.02 -4.60 -53.76
N LEU A 796 7.24 -3.74 -52.76
CA LEU A 796 8.10 -4.04 -51.62
C LEU A 796 7.53 -5.17 -50.75
N ALA A 797 6.23 -5.15 -50.45
CA ALA A 797 5.58 -6.19 -49.65
C ALA A 797 5.69 -7.58 -50.31
N ARG A 798 5.50 -7.65 -51.64
CA ARG A 798 5.66 -8.92 -52.40
C ARG A 798 7.09 -9.46 -52.33
N ARG A 799 8.10 -8.58 -52.36
CA ARG A 799 9.52 -8.98 -52.20
C ARG A 799 9.84 -9.46 -50.79
N GLY A 800 9.15 -8.94 -49.77
CA GLY A 800 9.34 -9.32 -48.36
C GLY A 800 8.86 -10.72 -48.01
N GLY A 801 7.92 -11.30 -48.78
CA GLY A 801 7.53 -12.71 -48.70
C GLY A 801 6.68 -13.12 -47.49
N ARG A 802 6.19 -12.18 -46.68
CA ARG A 802 5.28 -12.45 -45.55
C ARG A 802 3.82 -12.18 -45.95
N SER A 803 2.99 -13.22 -45.90
CA SER A 803 1.60 -13.19 -46.39
C SER A 803 0.73 -12.16 -45.68
N GLU A 804 0.88 -12.02 -44.36
CA GLU A 804 0.07 -11.12 -43.52
C GLU A 804 0.39 -9.65 -43.82
N GLN A 805 1.68 -9.34 -43.99
CA GLN A 805 2.16 -8.00 -44.35
C GLN A 805 1.72 -7.62 -45.77
N LEU A 806 1.76 -8.58 -46.71
CA LEU A 806 1.24 -8.39 -48.06
C LEU A 806 -0.27 -8.18 -48.05
N ALA A 807 -1.02 -8.95 -47.27
CA ALA A 807 -2.47 -8.76 -47.12
C ALA A 807 -2.81 -7.37 -46.59
N SER A 808 -2.05 -6.88 -45.61
CA SER A 808 -2.20 -5.51 -45.10
C SER A 808 -1.99 -4.47 -46.20
N ALA A 809 -0.89 -4.56 -46.97
CA ALA A 809 -0.62 -3.65 -48.08
C ALA A 809 -1.69 -3.72 -49.19
N LEU A 810 -2.19 -4.92 -49.51
CA LEU A 810 -3.29 -5.13 -50.46
C LEU A 810 -4.61 -4.52 -49.98
N GLY A 811 -4.88 -4.54 -48.67
CA GLY A 811 -6.04 -3.87 -48.07
C GLY A 811 -6.03 -2.36 -48.32
N TYR A 812 -4.91 -1.69 -48.00
CA TYR A 812 -4.75 -0.25 -48.30
C TYR A 812 -4.81 0.02 -49.81
N ALA A 813 -4.16 -0.81 -50.63
CA ALA A 813 -4.15 -0.66 -52.09
C ALA A 813 -5.54 -0.81 -52.72
N GLY A 814 -6.36 -1.71 -52.18
CA GLY A 814 -7.74 -1.89 -52.61
C GLY A 814 -8.59 -0.65 -52.32
N ALA A 815 -8.49 -0.11 -51.10
CA ALA A 815 -9.22 1.09 -50.69
C ALA A 815 -8.80 2.32 -51.52
N VAL A 816 -7.49 2.50 -51.76
CA VAL A 816 -6.97 3.58 -52.61
C VAL A 816 -7.47 3.46 -54.05
N SER A 817 -7.47 2.26 -54.64
CA SER A 817 -8.00 2.04 -56.00
C SER A 817 -9.50 2.35 -56.09
N ALA A 818 -10.29 1.94 -55.09
CA ALA A 818 -11.72 2.23 -55.06
C ALA A 818 -11.99 3.75 -55.00
N MET A 819 -11.28 4.49 -54.14
CA MET A 819 -11.39 5.96 -54.05
C MET A 819 -10.86 6.68 -55.30
N ALA A 820 -9.91 6.08 -56.02
CA ALA A 820 -9.41 6.58 -57.30
C ALA A 820 -10.36 6.34 -58.48
N GLY A 821 -11.50 5.68 -58.27
CA GLY A 821 -12.46 5.36 -59.33
C GLY A 821 -12.11 4.13 -60.16
N ASP A 822 -11.24 3.25 -59.66
CA ASP A 822 -10.94 1.94 -60.26
C ASP A 822 -11.42 0.79 -59.35
N PRO A 823 -12.75 0.55 -59.27
CA PRO A 823 -13.32 -0.49 -58.42
C PRO A 823 -12.95 -1.91 -58.89
N THR A 824 -12.57 -2.11 -60.16
CA THR A 824 -12.17 -3.42 -60.70
C THR A 824 -10.85 -3.87 -60.11
N THR A 825 -9.83 -3.01 -60.17
CA THR A 825 -8.53 -3.28 -59.55
C THR A 825 -8.65 -3.35 -58.03
N GLY A 826 -9.46 -2.46 -57.45
CA GLY A 826 -9.74 -2.45 -56.01
C GLY A 826 -10.29 -3.78 -55.52
N LEU A 827 -11.31 -4.31 -56.21
CA LEU A 827 -11.94 -5.59 -55.92
C LEU A 827 -10.95 -6.78 -56.03
N ALA A 828 -10.10 -6.79 -57.06
CA ALA A 828 -9.10 -7.85 -57.23
C ALA A 828 -8.10 -7.86 -56.06
N ARG A 829 -7.59 -6.69 -55.67
CA ARG A 829 -6.61 -6.52 -54.57
C ARG A 829 -7.17 -6.98 -53.23
N VAL A 830 -8.40 -6.59 -52.88
CA VAL A 830 -9.00 -6.98 -51.58
C VAL A 830 -9.37 -8.46 -51.52
N ARG A 831 -9.73 -9.09 -52.66
CA ARG A 831 -9.94 -10.55 -52.72
C ARG A 831 -8.64 -11.33 -52.53
N GLU A 832 -7.55 -10.85 -53.12
CA GLU A 832 -6.21 -11.40 -52.88
C GLU A 832 -5.86 -11.29 -51.38
N ALA A 833 -6.05 -10.12 -50.77
CA ALA A 833 -5.81 -9.91 -49.33
C ALA A 833 -6.61 -10.89 -48.45
N ARG A 834 -7.90 -11.08 -48.75
CA ARG A 834 -8.75 -12.01 -48.01
C ARG A 834 -8.34 -13.47 -48.17
N THR A 835 -7.84 -13.84 -49.35
CA THR A 835 -7.33 -15.19 -49.60
C THR A 835 -6.08 -15.48 -48.77
N LEU A 836 -5.20 -14.48 -48.61
CA LEU A 836 -4.02 -14.58 -47.76
C LEU A 836 -4.35 -14.64 -46.25
N LEU A 837 -5.54 -14.17 -45.85
CA LEU A 837 -6.03 -14.17 -44.47
C LEU A 837 -7.19 -15.16 -44.24
N ALA A 838 -7.30 -16.21 -45.07
CA ALA A 838 -8.41 -17.17 -44.98
C ALA A 838 -8.51 -17.85 -43.60
N ASP A 839 -7.36 -18.09 -42.96
CA ASP A 839 -7.27 -18.67 -41.61
C ASP A 839 -7.52 -17.66 -40.48
N HIS A 840 -7.64 -16.37 -40.82
CA HIS A 840 -7.85 -15.27 -39.88
C HIS A 840 -9.07 -14.40 -40.29
N PRO A 841 -10.29 -14.98 -40.37
CA PRO A 841 -11.49 -14.26 -40.83
C PRO A 841 -11.90 -13.12 -39.90
N ALA A 842 -11.44 -13.16 -38.64
CA ALA A 842 -11.64 -12.13 -37.63
C ALA A 842 -10.50 -11.08 -37.60
N ALA A 843 -9.59 -11.04 -38.58
CA ALA A 843 -8.62 -9.96 -38.67
C ALA A 843 -9.28 -8.63 -39.09
N THR A 844 -8.80 -7.51 -38.56
CA THR A 844 -9.35 -6.18 -38.90
C THR A 844 -9.13 -5.86 -40.38
N ILE A 845 -7.96 -6.19 -40.96
CA ILE A 845 -7.71 -6.04 -42.41
C ILE A 845 -8.75 -6.84 -43.23
N HIS A 846 -9.12 -8.04 -42.79
CA HIS A 846 -10.12 -8.86 -43.50
C HIS A 846 -11.50 -8.18 -43.51
N ALA A 847 -11.91 -7.58 -42.40
CA ALA A 847 -13.16 -6.83 -42.32
C ALA A 847 -13.13 -5.53 -43.17
N TRP A 848 -12.01 -4.80 -43.19
CA TRP A 848 -11.85 -3.65 -44.10
C TRP A 848 -11.87 -4.06 -45.59
N ALA A 849 -11.28 -5.21 -45.91
CA ALA A 849 -11.31 -5.76 -47.25
C ALA A 849 -12.74 -6.14 -47.69
N LEU A 850 -13.55 -6.70 -46.78
CA LEU A 850 -14.98 -6.96 -47.02
C LEU A 850 -15.77 -5.67 -47.30
N MET A 851 -15.51 -4.60 -46.55
CA MET A 851 -16.15 -3.30 -46.78
C MET A 851 -15.80 -2.73 -48.15
N THR A 852 -14.52 -2.76 -48.50
CA THR A 852 -14.04 -2.28 -49.80
C THR A 852 -14.58 -3.15 -50.95
N GLU A 853 -14.69 -4.47 -50.77
CA GLU A 853 -15.33 -5.37 -51.73
C GLU A 853 -16.81 -5.00 -51.95
N ALA A 854 -17.56 -4.79 -50.87
CA ALA A 854 -18.97 -4.43 -50.96
C ALA A 854 -19.18 -3.10 -51.70
N GLN A 855 -18.39 -2.08 -51.37
CA GLN A 855 -18.39 -0.77 -52.05
C GLN A 855 -17.98 -0.88 -53.53
N SER A 856 -16.95 -1.67 -53.84
CA SER A 856 -16.49 -1.85 -55.23
C SER A 856 -17.53 -2.59 -56.08
N LEU A 857 -18.16 -3.63 -55.54
CA LEU A 857 -19.25 -4.35 -56.21
C LEU A 857 -20.48 -3.48 -56.44
N GLN A 858 -20.80 -2.58 -55.50
CA GLN A 858 -21.85 -1.58 -55.66
C GLN A 858 -21.52 -0.62 -56.82
N ALA A 859 -20.29 -0.10 -56.87
CA ALA A 859 -19.85 0.78 -57.96
C ALA A 859 -19.87 0.10 -59.35
N LEU A 860 -19.69 -1.22 -59.39
CA LEU A 860 -19.78 -2.04 -60.61
C LEU A 860 -21.22 -2.47 -60.98
N GLY A 861 -22.23 -2.11 -60.17
CA GLY A 861 -23.63 -2.49 -60.39
C GLY A 861 -23.97 -3.95 -60.02
N CYS A 862 -23.07 -4.66 -59.35
CA CYS A 862 -23.27 -6.04 -58.90
C CYS A 862 -24.01 -6.08 -57.55
N HIS A 863 -25.26 -5.59 -57.51
CA HIS A 863 -26.02 -5.35 -56.27
C HIS A 863 -26.16 -6.59 -55.38
N GLU A 864 -26.53 -7.76 -55.93
CA GLU A 864 -26.70 -8.99 -55.13
C GLU A 864 -25.40 -9.44 -54.46
N SER A 865 -24.27 -9.39 -55.19
CA SER A 865 -22.97 -9.74 -54.63
C SER A 865 -22.48 -8.71 -53.60
N SER A 866 -22.80 -7.42 -53.80
CA SER A 866 -22.50 -6.34 -52.85
C SER A 866 -23.27 -6.55 -51.54
N GLU A 867 -24.56 -6.86 -51.61
CA GLU A 867 -25.39 -7.15 -50.44
C GLU A 867 -24.86 -8.35 -49.64
N GLN A 868 -24.47 -9.44 -50.31
CA GLN A 868 -23.84 -10.57 -49.64
C GLN A 868 -22.51 -10.20 -48.95
N ALA A 869 -21.73 -9.30 -49.53
CA ALA A 869 -20.50 -8.81 -48.91
C ALA A 869 -20.79 -7.95 -47.67
N TRP A 870 -21.81 -7.10 -47.70
CA TRP A 870 -22.28 -6.34 -46.54
C TRP A 870 -22.75 -7.25 -45.40
N ILE A 871 -23.58 -8.26 -45.70
CA ILE A 871 -24.06 -9.22 -44.70
C ILE A 871 -22.89 -9.97 -44.04
N ARG A 872 -21.91 -10.41 -44.83
CA ARG A 872 -20.68 -11.04 -44.29
C ARG A 872 -19.93 -10.09 -43.38
N LEU A 873 -19.73 -8.83 -43.79
CA LEU A 873 -19.06 -7.82 -42.97
C LEU A 873 -19.77 -7.60 -41.63
N LEU A 874 -21.09 -7.40 -41.65
CA LEU A 874 -21.89 -7.18 -40.44
C LEU A 874 -21.81 -8.39 -39.50
N THR A 875 -21.84 -9.60 -40.05
CA THR A 875 -21.69 -10.84 -39.28
C THR A 875 -20.31 -10.92 -38.64
N THR A 876 -19.24 -10.70 -39.42
CA THR A 876 -17.86 -10.70 -38.91
C THR A 876 -17.65 -9.64 -37.83
N CYS A 877 -18.14 -8.41 -38.03
CA CYS A 877 -17.99 -7.34 -37.04
C CYS A 877 -18.74 -7.66 -35.75
N ARG A 878 -19.96 -8.22 -35.86
CA ARG A 878 -20.74 -8.67 -34.72
C ARG A 878 -19.98 -9.75 -33.97
N GLU A 879 -19.59 -10.85 -34.63
CA GLU A 879 -18.89 -11.98 -34.03
C GLU A 879 -17.58 -11.57 -33.35
N ALA A 880 -16.73 -10.82 -34.06
CA ALA A 880 -15.44 -10.37 -33.56
C ALA A 880 -15.54 -9.25 -32.50
N GLY A 881 -16.66 -8.52 -32.42
CA GLY A 881 -16.86 -7.41 -31.48
C GLY A 881 -16.25 -6.08 -31.94
N PHE A 882 -16.15 -5.85 -33.26
CA PHE A 882 -15.57 -4.63 -33.83
C PHE A 882 -16.56 -3.46 -33.83
N LEU A 883 -16.82 -2.86 -32.67
CA LEU A 883 -17.90 -1.89 -32.48
C LEU A 883 -17.91 -0.72 -33.48
N HIS A 884 -16.77 -0.05 -33.70
CA HIS A 884 -16.70 1.07 -34.65
C HIS A 884 -16.88 0.64 -36.10
N LEU A 885 -16.19 -0.43 -36.51
CA LEU A 885 -16.33 -0.95 -37.88
C LEU A 885 -17.75 -1.48 -38.12
N HIS A 886 -18.39 -2.05 -37.09
CA HIS A 886 -19.78 -2.46 -37.14
C HIS A 886 -20.68 -1.24 -37.38
N ALA A 887 -20.50 -0.16 -36.63
CA ALA A 887 -21.29 1.07 -36.80
C ALA A 887 -21.14 1.67 -38.21
N ILE A 888 -19.90 1.75 -38.72
CA ILE A 888 -19.62 2.21 -40.10
C ILE A 888 -20.24 1.28 -41.14
N ALA A 889 -20.17 -0.03 -40.93
CA ALA A 889 -20.75 -1.01 -41.83
C ALA A 889 -22.28 -0.92 -41.88
N GLU A 890 -22.94 -0.74 -40.72
CA GLU A 890 -24.39 -0.53 -40.62
C GLU A 890 -24.81 0.74 -41.37
N GLN A 891 -24.09 1.85 -41.18
CA GLN A 891 -24.35 3.10 -41.90
C GLN A 891 -24.12 2.95 -43.41
N SER A 892 -23.03 2.30 -43.82
CA SER A 892 -22.69 2.11 -45.23
C SER A 892 -23.67 1.18 -45.93
N TYR A 893 -24.13 0.14 -45.24
CA TYR A 893 -25.14 -0.77 -45.74
C TYR A 893 -26.51 -0.10 -45.86
N ALA A 894 -26.89 0.74 -44.88
CA ALA A 894 -28.09 1.56 -44.99
C ALA A 894 -28.05 2.49 -46.23
N ASN A 895 -26.92 3.14 -46.50
CA ASN A 895 -26.76 3.96 -47.71
C ASN A 895 -26.90 3.15 -49.00
N PHE A 896 -26.38 1.91 -49.02
CA PHE A 896 -26.59 0.98 -50.13
C PHE A 896 -28.07 0.64 -50.32
N LEU A 897 -28.80 0.33 -49.24
CA LEU A 897 -30.24 0.03 -49.27
C LEU A 897 -31.09 1.21 -49.73
N LEU A 898 -30.75 2.44 -49.31
CA LEU A 898 -31.39 3.66 -49.80
C LEU A 898 -31.20 3.83 -51.32
N GLY A 899 -30.00 3.51 -51.84
CA GLY A 899 -29.74 3.48 -53.28
C GLY A 899 -30.58 2.46 -54.05
N LEU A 900 -31.13 1.45 -53.37
CA LEU A 900 -32.06 0.45 -53.92
C LEU A 900 -33.54 0.76 -53.64
N GLY A 901 -33.84 1.86 -52.94
CA GLY A 901 -35.22 2.22 -52.54
C GLY A 901 -35.79 1.41 -51.37
N ARG A 902 -34.95 0.73 -50.57
CA ARG A 902 -35.36 -0.09 -49.41
C ARG A 902 -35.31 0.72 -48.10
N GLU A 903 -36.12 1.76 -48.02
CA GLU A 903 -36.06 2.76 -46.93
C GLU A 903 -36.34 2.19 -45.53
N ALA A 904 -37.30 1.26 -45.41
CA ALA A 904 -37.66 0.65 -44.12
C ALA A 904 -36.48 -0.15 -43.50
N GLU A 905 -35.80 -0.95 -44.31
CA GLU A 905 -34.64 -1.72 -43.87
C GLU A 905 -33.44 -0.80 -43.57
N ALA A 906 -33.24 0.23 -44.39
CA ALA A 906 -32.20 1.24 -44.15
C ALA A 906 -32.38 1.93 -42.78
N ALA A 907 -33.63 2.24 -42.38
CA ALA A 907 -33.92 2.85 -41.08
C ALA A 907 -33.52 1.93 -39.91
N GLU A 908 -33.73 0.61 -40.01
CA GLU A 908 -33.30 -0.35 -38.97
C GLU A 908 -31.78 -0.36 -38.78
N HIS A 909 -31.04 -0.39 -39.89
CA HIS A 909 -29.57 -0.34 -39.88
C HIS A 909 -29.02 0.99 -39.35
N LEU A 910 -29.66 2.13 -39.69
CA LEU A 910 -29.28 3.43 -39.12
C LEU A 910 -29.52 3.51 -37.60
N ARG A 911 -30.62 2.93 -37.09
CA ARG A 911 -30.85 2.84 -35.63
C ARG A 911 -29.79 1.98 -34.95
N SER A 912 -29.42 0.84 -35.56
CA SER A 912 -28.32 -0.01 -35.10
C SER A 912 -26.99 0.77 -35.04
N ALA A 913 -26.65 1.50 -36.10
CA ALA A 913 -25.46 2.33 -36.16
C ALA A 913 -25.41 3.40 -35.04
N ILE A 914 -26.52 4.08 -34.76
CA ILE A 914 -26.60 5.07 -33.68
C ILE A 914 -26.37 4.43 -32.31
N LEU A 915 -26.98 3.26 -32.05
CA LEU A 915 -26.80 2.54 -30.79
C LEU A 915 -25.33 2.12 -30.60
N LEU A 916 -24.68 1.63 -31.67
CA LEU A 916 -23.28 1.25 -31.64
C LEU A 916 -22.38 2.47 -31.40
N HIS A 917 -22.58 3.58 -32.12
CA HIS A 917 -21.80 4.81 -31.89
C HIS A 917 -21.94 5.33 -30.45
N ARG A 918 -23.15 5.32 -29.90
CA ARG A 918 -23.41 5.74 -28.51
C ARG A 918 -22.72 4.83 -27.49
N SER A 919 -22.71 3.51 -27.72
CA SER A 919 -22.13 2.56 -26.77
C SER A 919 -20.60 2.66 -26.64
N HIS A 920 -19.91 3.27 -27.63
CA HIS A 920 -18.46 3.47 -27.60
C HIS A 920 -18.02 4.95 -27.63
N GLY A 921 -18.90 5.88 -27.26
CA GLY A 921 -18.55 7.29 -27.00
C GLY A 921 -18.32 8.17 -28.24
N HIS A 922 -18.72 7.73 -29.44
CA HIS A 922 -18.71 8.58 -30.64
C HIS A 922 -20.07 9.28 -30.84
N LEU A 923 -20.03 10.56 -31.23
CA LEU A 923 -21.22 11.34 -31.54
C LEU A 923 -21.76 10.95 -32.93
N ALA A 924 -22.98 10.40 -32.98
CA ALA A 924 -23.64 9.94 -34.20
C ALA A 924 -24.43 11.04 -34.94
N VAL A 925 -23.96 12.30 -34.94
CA VAL A 925 -24.77 13.46 -35.40
C VAL A 925 -25.24 13.29 -36.84
N ALA A 926 -24.31 13.01 -37.78
CA ALA A 926 -24.65 12.83 -39.19
C ALA A 926 -25.58 11.63 -39.45
N VAL A 927 -25.42 10.54 -38.68
CA VAL A 927 -26.27 9.34 -38.79
C VAL A 927 -27.67 9.61 -38.25
N THR A 928 -27.78 10.43 -37.19
CA THR A 928 -29.05 10.85 -36.60
C THR A 928 -29.85 11.73 -37.56
N ASP A 929 -29.18 12.67 -38.21
CA ASP A 929 -29.80 13.54 -39.23
C ASP A 929 -30.28 12.74 -40.46
N LEU A 930 -29.53 11.72 -40.85
CA LEU A 930 -29.91 10.81 -41.94
C LEU A 930 -31.13 9.96 -41.56
N LEU A 931 -31.16 9.39 -40.35
CA LEU A 931 -32.30 8.62 -39.86
C LEU A 931 -33.58 9.46 -39.83
N ALA A 932 -33.50 10.70 -39.32
CA ALA A 932 -34.65 11.59 -39.25
C ALA A 932 -35.26 11.89 -40.64
N LYS A 933 -34.42 12.03 -41.69
CA LYS A 933 -34.88 12.22 -43.07
C LYS A 933 -35.57 10.98 -43.62
N VAL A 934 -35.03 9.79 -43.34
CA VAL A 934 -35.61 8.51 -43.79
C VAL A 934 -36.94 8.24 -43.09
N GLU A 935 -37.03 8.47 -41.77
CA GLU A 935 -38.28 8.29 -41.02
C GLU A 935 -39.36 9.28 -41.49
N GLN A 936 -38.99 10.53 -41.79
CA GLN A 936 -39.91 11.51 -42.38
C GLN A 936 -40.44 11.08 -43.76
N SER A 937 -39.60 10.43 -44.59
CA SER A 937 -39.98 9.88 -45.91
C SER A 937 -40.96 8.71 -45.77
N LEU A 938 -40.76 7.84 -44.77
CA LEU A 938 -41.63 6.70 -44.50
C LEU A 938 -43.01 7.09 -43.94
N GLU A 939 -43.10 8.25 -43.28
CA GLU A 939 -44.34 8.80 -42.72
C GLU A 939 -45.18 9.63 -43.73
N SER A 940 -44.56 10.08 -44.83
CA SER A 940 -45.19 10.85 -45.91
C SER A 940 -45.69 9.97 -47.05
#